data_AF-A0A8H2VQT1-F1
#
_entry.id   AF-A0A8H2VQT1-F1
#
_cell.length_a   1.000
_cell.length_b   1.000
_cell.length_c   1.000
_cell.angle_alpha   90.00
_cell.angle_beta   90.00
_cell.angle_gamma   90.00
#
_symmetry.space_group_name_H-M   'P 1'
#
loop_
_entity.id
_entity.type
_entity.pdbx_description
1 polymer ?
#
loop_
_entity_poly.entity_id
_entity_poly.type
_entity_poly.pdbx_seq_one_letter_code
_entity_poly.pdbx_strand_id
1 'polypeptide(L)'
;MTAVTSTSSTQKALDAFWKNNLTSDEIITRSPNVLPKHIYERLLGEEKSKGKISGCSVNTSYDAAVKECEAKVATIVAECRRNNTKYTDNDFDLDDMDYCLKPLTVTIPGTSNGEEHTELDPPKKSNNMKTVITRTGTAKLTAAEIRGPACAKRVDDIFENPKFFIEHEPHVQDIRQGSEGDCWFISSLGCLTVDKAFPKLINKLCPEKARSEEIGVYGFVFYRDGEWVSEIIDDKLYLTNPDYDDCDDDRRSVWDRSHGRMDPEASRTEYKKAFQTGSNALFFGSCADPNETWLPLIEKAFAKVHGDFDSINGGWPGEGVEDLTGGVTTKSISSDILDKDTFWTQGLLKVGHEFIFNAGTREYTHPDPDELGRQGIEDDHAYSILRAVEYQGKRLCLLKNPWGETEWNGPWSDGSKEWTREALDALNHKFGNEGIFWMPYEDFLNRYDEIWRTRLFHCDWLCWNVAQHWTTVNVPWSGDHNDTSFHFTIREPTTTVIVLSQLDNRYFGGLAGQYTYSLSFHLHSPGQKSHIVRGYSSGDRSATTEIFLEAGTYEVFLQITGYRDDTLPKVEDVVKQNWLNRREKLIQISLKHDMAYDKGVIDESSSKKSEGMSLATSAAPPTPPTTPPITPSLPSSGNAPEMDKHAWNASCVVGLKVYTYQTIATIRLGKAANAVDVEVEIEKIEDADKKGHEIH
;
A
#
# COMPACT_ATOMS: atom_id res chain seq x y z
N MET A 1 61.16 -11.70 7.25
CA MET A 1 60.29 -12.86 7.50
C MET A 1 58.88 -12.46 7.11
N THR A 2 58.48 -12.78 5.88
CA THR A 2 57.09 -12.65 5.43
C THR A 2 56.31 -13.82 6.00
N ALA A 3 55.43 -13.55 6.97
CA ALA A 3 54.53 -14.56 7.50
C ALA A 3 53.55 -14.97 6.40
N VAL A 4 53.77 -16.14 5.80
CA VAL A 4 52.78 -16.78 4.93
C VAL A 4 51.71 -17.36 5.85
N THR A 5 50.65 -16.60 6.10
CA THR A 5 49.47 -17.08 6.81
C THR A 5 48.74 -18.10 5.93
N SER A 6 48.95 -19.37 6.21
CA SER A 6 48.16 -20.46 5.65
C SER A 6 46.71 -20.32 6.10
N THR A 7 45.84 -19.78 5.24
CA THR A 7 44.37 -19.79 5.43
C THR A 7 43.90 -21.23 5.67
N SER A 8 43.16 -21.48 6.75
CA SER A 8 42.67 -22.82 7.10
C SER A 8 41.73 -23.37 6.01
N SER A 9 41.59 -24.69 5.92
CA SER A 9 40.63 -25.33 5.00
C SER A 9 39.19 -24.88 5.24
N THR A 10 38.83 -24.62 6.50
CA THR A 10 37.52 -24.06 6.87
C THR A 10 37.32 -22.66 6.29
N GLN A 11 38.32 -21.78 6.39
CA GLN A 11 38.21 -20.43 5.83
C GLN A 11 38.03 -20.47 4.30
N LYS A 12 38.77 -21.34 3.61
CA LYS A 12 38.61 -21.52 2.16
C LYS A 12 37.21 -22.00 1.77
N ALA A 13 36.61 -22.88 2.57
CA ALA A 13 35.23 -23.35 2.34
C ALA A 13 34.22 -22.22 2.56
N LEU A 14 34.41 -21.39 3.59
CA LEU A 14 33.58 -20.21 3.84
C LEU A 14 33.74 -19.15 2.75
N ASP A 15 34.96 -18.85 2.31
CA ASP A 15 35.23 -17.90 1.24
C ASP A 15 34.60 -18.36 -0.09
N ALA A 16 34.65 -19.66 -0.39
CA ALA A 16 33.98 -20.24 -1.55
C ALA A 16 32.46 -20.13 -1.44
N PHE A 17 31.89 -20.39 -0.25
CA PHE A 17 30.46 -20.19 -0.01
C PHE A 17 30.05 -18.75 -0.27
N TRP A 18 30.73 -17.77 0.33
CA TRP A 18 30.40 -16.35 0.14
C TRP A 18 30.57 -15.90 -1.31
N LYS A 19 31.63 -16.33 -1.98
CA LYS A 19 31.86 -16.03 -3.39
C LYS A 19 30.76 -16.57 -4.31
N ASN A 20 30.16 -17.70 -3.97
CA ASN A 20 29.10 -18.31 -4.77
C ASN A 20 27.70 -17.76 -4.45
N ASN A 21 27.48 -17.27 -3.22
CA ASN A 21 26.15 -16.85 -2.75
C ASN A 21 25.96 -15.33 -2.71
N LEU A 22 27.03 -14.55 -2.64
CA LEU A 22 27.00 -13.10 -2.77
C LEU A 22 27.49 -12.76 -4.18
N THR A 23 26.68 -12.05 -4.96
CA THR A 23 27.09 -11.58 -6.29
C THR A 23 28.30 -10.66 -6.14
N SER A 24 29.38 -10.92 -6.87
CA SER A 24 30.68 -10.32 -6.56
C SER A 24 30.85 -8.85 -6.94
N ASP A 25 29.94 -8.21 -7.66
CA ASP A 25 30.13 -6.82 -8.09
C ASP A 25 28.82 -6.05 -8.12
N GLU A 26 28.96 -4.74 -7.90
CA GLU A 26 28.02 -3.62 -7.70
C GLU A 26 26.94 -3.41 -8.78
N ILE A 27 26.54 -4.46 -9.51
CA ILE A 27 25.52 -4.36 -10.55
C ILE A 27 24.16 -4.24 -9.86
N ILE A 28 23.56 -3.05 -9.95
CA ILE A 28 22.17 -2.84 -9.56
C ILE A 28 21.30 -3.66 -10.52
N THR A 29 20.81 -4.81 -10.05
CA THR A 29 19.84 -5.61 -10.78
C THR A 29 18.50 -4.93 -10.68
N ARG A 30 17.97 -4.39 -11.78
CA ARG A 30 16.57 -3.93 -11.80
C ARG A 30 15.63 -5.15 -11.77
N SER A 31 14.45 -4.96 -11.19
CA SER A 31 13.36 -5.93 -11.38
C SER A 31 13.10 -6.10 -12.88
N PRO A 32 12.83 -7.33 -13.36
CA PRO A 32 12.51 -7.54 -14.76
C PRO A 32 11.21 -6.83 -15.11
N ASN A 33 11.17 -6.20 -16.29
CA ASN A 33 9.90 -5.80 -16.89
C ASN A 33 9.07 -7.06 -17.15
N VAL A 34 7.84 -7.05 -16.68
CA VAL A 34 6.95 -8.20 -16.78
C VAL A 34 6.26 -8.21 -18.14
N LEU A 35 5.85 -7.03 -18.64
CA LEU A 35 5.26 -6.92 -19.96
C LEU A 35 6.34 -6.89 -21.06
N PRO A 36 6.09 -7.54 -22.21
CA PRO A 36 6.87 -7.31 -23.40
C PRO A 36 6.85 -5.82 -23.77
N LYS A 37 8.02 -5.25 -24.08
CA LYS A 37 8.20 -3.81 -24.35
C LYS A 37 7.17 -3.22 -25.34
N HIS A 38 6.89 -3.92 -26.43
CA HIS A 38 5.92 -3.45 -27.44
C HIS A 38 4.46 -3.41 -26.92
N ILE A 39 4.11 -4.23 -25.93
CA ILE A 39 2.80 -4.21 -25.28
C ILE A 39 2.75 -3.05 -24.30
N TYR A 40 3.78 -2.90 -23.46
CA TYR A 40 3.91 -1.79 -22.51
C TYR A 40 3.80 -0.42 -23.20
N GLU A 41 4.61 -0.19 -24.25
CA GLU A 41 4.60 1.07 -25.01
C GLU A 41 3.25 1.34 -25.69
N ARG A 42 2.54 0.29 -26.14
CA ARG A 42 1.21 0.42 -26.72
C ARG A 42 0.14 0.81 -25.69
N LEU A 43 0.27 0.32 -24.45
CA LEU A 43 -0.70 0.57 -23.38
C LEU A 43 -0.54 1.98 -22.77
N LEU A 44 0.70 2.48 -22.64
CA LEU A 44 0.97 3.78 -22.03
C LEU A 44 0.96 4.97 -23.00
N GLY A 45 1.13 4.74 -24.30
CA GLY A 45 1.38 5.83 -25.24
C GLY A 45 2.72 6.54 -24.96
N GLU A 46 2.95 7.72 -25.53
CA GLU A 46 4.23 8.46 -25.42
C GLU A 46 4.47 9.14 -24.04
N GLU A 47 3.65 8.87 -23.02
CA GLU A 47 3.86 9.47 -21.70
C GLU A 47 4.82 8.65 -20.83
N LYS A 48 6.04 9.16 -20.70
CA LYS A 48 7.03 8.68 -19.72
C LYS A 48 6.97 9.53 -18.45
N SER A 49 6.89 8.89 -17.29
CA SER A 49 7.06 9.59 -16.02
C SER A 49 8.48 10.19 -15.95
N LYS A 50 8.58 11.41 -15.46
CA LYS A 50 9.88 12.08 -15.27
C LYS A 50 10.32 11.85 -13.82
N GLY A 51 11.31 10.99 -13.61
CA GLY A 51 11.85 10.62 -12.29
C GLY A 51 12.47 11.76 -11.45
N LYS A 52 12.31 13.03 -11.86
CA LYS A 52 12.76 14.21 -11.11
C LYS A 52 11.65 15.25 -11.06
N ILE A 53 10.98 15.36 -9.92
CA ILE A 53 10.00 16.42 -9.66
C ILE A 53 10.68 17.47 -8.78
N SER A 54 10.85 18.68 -9.31
CA SER A 54 11.21 19.85 -8.51
C SER A 54 10.12 20.11 -7.48
N GLY A 55 10.47 20.51 -6.26
CA GLY A 55 9.49 20.65 -5.19
C GLY A 55 8.32 21.55 -5.56
N CYS A 56 7.11 21.10 -5.26
CA CYS A 56 5.85 21.75 -5.60
C CYS A 56 4.87 21.69 -4.44
N SER A 57 3.74 22.40 -4.55
CA SER A 57 2.66 22.27 -3.57
C SER A 57 2.15 20.83 -3.52
N VAL A 58 1.85 20.34 -2.31
CA VAL A 58 1.26 19.01 -2.08
C VAL A 58 -0.09 18.82 -2.78
N ASN A 59 -0.81 19.90 -3.10
CA ASN A 59 -2.12 19.83 -3.77
C ASN A 59 -2.00 19.58 -5.28
N THR A 60 -0.84 19.87 -5.89
CA THR A 60 -0.66 19.85 -7.35
C THR A 60 -1.05 18.51 -7.97
N SER A 61 -0.60 17.41 -7.37
CA SER A 61 -0.89 16.06 -7.88
C SER A 61 -2.35 15.67 -7.65
N TYR A 62 -2.93 16.05 -6.52
CA TYR A 62 -4.35 15.81 -6.24
C TYR A 62 -5.25 16.55 -7.24
N ASP A 63 -5.02 17.84 -7.46
CA ASP A 63 -5.83 18.66 -8.37
C ASP A 63 -5.77 18.12 -9.82
N ALA A 64 -4.60 17.62 -10.23
CA ALA A 64 -4.42 16.97 -11.52
C ALA A 64 -5.23 15.66 -11.62
N ALA A 65 -5.14 14.80 -10.61
CA ALA A 65 -5.87 13.52 -10.57
C ALA A 65 -7.39 13.74 -10.53
N VAL A 66 -7.89 14.70 -9.75
CA VAL A 66 -9.32 15.06 -9.72
C VAL A 66 -9.79 15.54 -11.08
N LYS A 67 -9.05 16.46 -11.71
CA LYS A 67 -9.42 16.99 -13.03
C LYS A 67 -9.45 15.90 -14.10
N GLU A 68 -8.48 14.99 -14.08
CA GLU A 68 -8.44 13.84 -14.98
C GLU A 68 -9.63 12.90 -14.74
N CYS A 69 -9.93 12.60 -13.48
CA CYS A 69 -11.04 11.76 -13.06
C CYS A 69 -12.38 12.33 -13.54
N GLU A 70 -12.66 13.61 -13.26
CA GLU A 70 -13.87 14.30 -13.70
C GLU A 70 -14.02 14.29 -15.23
N ALA A 71 -12.92 14.47 -15.97
CA ALA A 71 -12.93 14.46 -17.44
C ALA A 71 -13.25 13.06 -18.01
N LYS A 72 -12.66 12.01 -17.44
CA LYS A 72 -12.95 10.61 -17.82
C LYS A 72 -14.40 10.25 -17.52
N VAL A 73 -14.90 10.57 -16.33
CA VAL A 73 -16.31 10.32 -15.95
C VAL A 73 -17.27 11.08 -16.86
N ALA A 74 -17.01 12.35 -17.16
CA ALA A 74 -17.84 13.13 -18.09
C ALA A 74 -17.90 12.49 -19.49
N THR A 75 -16.79 11.93 -19.96
CA THR A 75 -16.72 11.22 -21.25
C THR A 75 -17.57 9.95 -21.22
N ILE A 76 -17.43 9.14 -20.17
CA ILE A 76 -18.22 7.91 -19.95
C ILE A 76 -19.71 8.23 -19.88
N VAL A 77 -20.10 9.26 -19.12
CA VAL A 77 -21.49 9.71 -19.01
C VAL A 77 -22.06 10.10 -20.38
N ALA A 78 -21.29 10.84 -21.18
CA ALA A 78 -21.73 11.25 -22.52
C ALA A 78 -21.92 10.06 -23.47
N GLU A 79 -21.04 9.04 -23.38
CA GLU A 79 -21.17 7.80 -24.15
C GLU A 79 -22.37 6.96 -23.70
N CYS A 80 -22.50 6.73 -22.40
CA CYS A 80 -23.59 5.95 -21.81
C CYS A 80 -24.97 6.56 -22.14
N ARG A 81 -25.10 7.89 -22.04
CA ARG A 81 -26.33 8.60 -22.44
C ARG A 81 -26.64 8.47 -23.93
N ARG A 82 -25.61 8.47 -24.79
CA ARG A 82 -25.78 8.28 -26.23
C ARG A 82 -26.27 6.87 -26.57
N ASN A 83 -25.77 5.87 -25.85
CA ASN A 83 -26.07 4.46 -26.09
C ASN A 83 -27.29 3.96 -25.29
N ASN A 84 -27.82 4.78 -24.37
CA ASN A 84 -28.86 4.39 -23.42
C ASN A 84 -28.48 3.16 -22.60
N THR A 85 -27.27 3.17 -22.05
CA THR A 85 -26.69 2.10 -21.23
C THR A 85 -26.18 2.65 -19.91
N LYS A 86 -26.13 1.81 -18.87
CA LYS A 86 -25.30 2.08 -17.69
C LYS A 86 -23.83 1.82 -18.00
N TYR A 87 -22.94 2.40 -17.21
CA TYR A 87 -21.51 2.09 -17.29
C TYR A 87 -21.24 0.67 -16.80
N THR A 88 -20.31 -0.01 -17.46
CA THR A 88 -19.78 -1.31 -17.03
C THR A 88 -18.27 -1.19 -17.06
N ASP A 89 -17.64 -1.53 -15.94
CA ASP A 89 -16.20 -1.49 -15.78
C ASP A 89 -15.58 -2.79 -16.30
N ASN A 90 -15.22 -2.81 -17.58
CA ASN A 90 -14.62 -4.00 -18.20
C ASN A 90 -13.23 -4.35 -17.62
N ASP A 91 -12.58 -3.41 -16.93
CA ASP A 91 -11.28 -3.65 -16.29
C ASP A 91 -11.40 -4.25 -14.88
N PHE A 92 -12.62 -4.26 -14.31
CA PHE A 92 -12.92 -4.79 -12.98
C PHE A 92 -14.37 -5.28 -12.91
N ASP A 93 -14.73 -6.20 -13.81
CA ASP A 93 -16.08 -6.76 -13.90
C ASP A 93 -16.32 -7.78 -12.79
N LEU A 94 -17.23 -7.46 -11.88
CA LEU A 94 -17.57 -8.33 -10.74
C LEU A 94 -18.26 -9.63 -11.15
N ASP A 95 -18.71 -9.78 -12.40
CA ASP A 95 -19.18 -11.09 -12.89
C ASP A 95 -17.99 -12.06 -13.06
N ASP A 96 -16.76 -11.55 -13.26
CA ASP A 96 -15.51 -12.32 -13.21
C ASP A 96 -14.92 -12.32 -11.79
N MET A 97 -15.46 -13.22 -10.97
CA MET A 97 -15.05 -13.45 -9.58
C MET A 97 -13.56 -13.82 -9.46
N ASP A 98 -13.02 -14.60 -10.41
CA ASP A 98 -11.63 -15.05 -10.33
C ASP A 98 -10.64 -13.91 -10.60
N TYR A 99 -11.01 -12.95 -11.44
CA TYR A 99 -10.26 -11.72 -11.63
C TYR A 99 -10.36 -10.80 -10.41
N CYS A 100 -11.58 -10.52 -9.93
CA CYS A 100 -11.84 -9.49 -8.94
C CYS A 100 -11.50 -9.89 -7.50
N LEU A 101 -11.51 -11.19 -7.17
CA LEU A 101 -11.35 -11.64 -5.78
C LEU A 101 -9.94 -12.14 -5.47
N LYS A 102 -9.12 -12.51 -6.45
CA LYS A 102 -7.87 -13.25 -6.20
C LYS A 102 -6.64 -12.62 -6.86
N PRO A 103 -5.49 -12.57 -6.19
CA PRO A 103 -4.23 -12.13 -6.78
C PRO A 103 -3.68 -13.19 -7.74
N LEU A 104 -2.58 -12.87 -8.43
CA LEU A 104 -1.93 -13.78 -9.39
C LEU A 104 -1.27 -15.02 -8.76
N THR A 105 -1.08 -15.04 -7.44
CA THR A 105 -0.42 -16.13 -6.69
C THR A 105 -1.33 -17.31 -6.35
N VAL A 106 -2.64 -17.10 -6.29
CA VAL A 106 -3.59 -18.18 -5.98
C VAL A 106 -3.79 -19.07 -7.21
N THR A 107 -3.38 -20.34 -7.11
CA THR A 107 -3.68 -21.36 -8.11
C THR A 107 -5.14 -21.78 -8.01
N ILE A 108 -5.87 -21.71 -9.12
CA ILE A 108 -7.26 -22.16 -9.19
C ILE A 108 -7.30 -23.68 -8.95
N PRO A 109 -8.10 -24.19 -7.99
CA PRO A 109 -8.36 -25.62 -7.90
C PRO A 109 -9.14 -26.05 -9.16
N GLY A 110 -8.52 -26.85 -10.04
CA GLY A 110 -9.23 -27.46 -11.17
C GLY A 110 -8.51 -27.51 -12.51
N THR A 111 -7.37 -26.83 -12.70
CA THR A 111 -6.55 -27.00 -13.91
C THR A 111 -5.36 -27.92 -13.68
N SER A 112 -5.60 -29.14 -13.18
CA SER A 112 -4.71 -30.27 -13.48
C SER A 112 -5.21 -30.91 -14.77
N ASN A 113 -4.70 -30.42 -15.90
CA ASN A 113 -4.68 -31.23 -17.10
C ASN A 113 -3.94 -32.52 -16.74
N GLY A 114 -4.62 -33.65 -16.97
CA GLY A 114 -4.18 -34.95 -16.52
C GLY A 114 -2.80 -35.31 -17.03
N GLU A 115 -1.96 -35.74 -16.10
CA GLU A 115 -1.07 -36.88 -16.27
C GLU A 115 -0.84 -37.45 -14.86
N GLU A 116 -1.51 -38.57 -14.58
CA GLU A 116 -1.12 -39.46 -13.50
C GLU A 116 0.32 -39.90 -13.76
N HIS A 117 1.27 -39.36 -12.99
CA HIS A 117 2.51 -40.05 -12.74
C HIS A 117 2.68 -40.26 -11.24
N THR A 118 2.45 -41.52 -10.91
CA THR A 118 2.65 -42.27 -9.68
C THR A 118 3.92 -41.93 -8.90
N GLU A 119 3.72 -41.88 -7.58
CA GLU A 119 4.62 -42.29 -6.49
C GLU A 119 5.98 -41.60 -6.36
N LEU A 120 6.17 -40.92 -5.22
CA LEU A 120 7.12 -41.34 -4.18
C LEU A 120 6.69 -40.72 -2.83
N ASP A 121 6.35 -41.59 -1.87
CA ASP A 121 6.02 -41.25 -0.49
C ASP A 121 7.15 -40.48 0.24
N PRO A 122 6.82 -39.58 1.19
CA PRO A 122 7.79 -38.79 1.94
C PRO A 122 8.31 -39.51 3.20
N PRO A 123 9.57 -39.31 3.64
CA PRO A 123 9.99 -39.71 4.96
C PRO A 123 9.53 -38.68 6.00
N LYS A 124 8.97 -39.23 7.08
CA LYS A 124 8.43 -38.56 8.26
C LYS A 124 9.47 -37.72 9.04
N LYS A 125 8.97 -36.58 9.55
CA LYS A 125 9.32 -35.81 10.77
C LYS A 125 10.55 -34.88 10.73
N SER A 126 10.24 -33.58 10.83
CA SER A 126 10.67 -32.74 11.96
C SER A 126 9.73 -31.53 12.07
N ASN A 127 8.89 -31.51 13.12
CA ASN A 127 8.12 -30.33 13.50
C ASN A 127 9.11 -29.27 13.98
N ASN A 128 9.36 -28.27 13.14
CA ASN A 128 9.82 -26.94 13.54
C ASN A 128 9.34 -25.97 12.46
N MET A 129 8.07 -25.56 12.56
CA MET A 129 7.60 -24.35 11.91
C MET A 129 8.39 -23.18 12.50
N LYS A 130 9.34 -22.67 11.72
CA LYS A 130 9.89 -21.32 11.91
C LYS A 130 9.32 -20.47 10.79
N THR A 131 8.49 -19.55 11.23
CA THR A 131 7.70 -18.56 10.53
C THR A 131 8.57 -17.65 9.66
N VAL A 132 8.19 -17.50 8.41
CA VAL A 132 8.53 -16.33 7.59
C VAL A 132 7.21 -15.64 7.20
N ILE A 133 7.30 -14.32 7.12
CA ILE A 133 6.25 -13.33 7.34
C ILE A 133 5.45 -13.16 6.06
N THR A 134 4.41 -13.97 5.89
CA THR A 134 3.14 -13.52 5.32
C THR A 134 2.21 -13.33 6.52
N ARG A 135 1.95 -12.07 6.89
CA ARG A 135 1.04 -11.70 7.98
C ARG A 135 -0.39 -11.96 7.54
N THR A 136 -0.79 -13.22 7.64
CA THR A 136 -2.20 -13.64 7.66
C THR A 136 -2.38 -14.37 8.98
N GLY A 137 -3.05 -13.71 9.93
CA GLY A 137 -3.63 -14.40 11.06
C GLY A 137 -4.55 -15.49 10.52
N THR A 138 -4.27 -16.74 10.87
CA THR A 138 -5.27 -17.79 10.72
C THR A 138 -6.38 -17.48 11.71
N ALA A 139 -7.38 -16.72 11.28
CA ALA A 139 -8.67 -16.72 11.93
C ALA A 139 -9.10 -18.19 12.03
N LYS A 140 -9.18 -18.71 13.25
CA LYS A 140 -9.79 -20.02 13.51
C LYS A 140 -11.30 -19.86 13.34
N LEU A 141 -11.73 -19.72 12.10
CA LEU A 141 -13.09 -20.00 11.73
C LEU A 141 -13.25 -21.53 11.80
N THR A 142 -14.12 -21.98 12.69
CA THR A 142 -14.63 -23.36 12.68
C THR A 142 -15.07 -23.72 11.27
N ALA A 143 -14.90 -24.99 10.86
CA ALA A 143 -15.15 -25.54 9.52
C ALA A 143 -16.59 -25.40 8.97
N ALA A 144 -17.09 -24.18 8.86
CA ALA A 144 -17.91 -23.74 7.75
C ALA A 144 -16.91 -23.25 6.70
N GLU A 145 -16.94 -23.82 5.50
CA GLU A 145 -16.18 -23.30 4.36
C GLU A 145 -16.39 -21.78 4.30
N ILE A 146 -15.30 -21.00 4.27
CA ILE A 146 -15.39 -19.55 4.09
C ILE A 146 -16.15 -19.33 2.79
N ARG A 147 -17.39 -18.86 2.91
CA ARG A 147 -18.28 -18.70 1.78
C ARG A 147 -17.86 -17.42 1.08
N GLY A 148 -17.38 -17.52 -0.16
CA GLY A 148 -17.13 -16.35 -1.01
C GLY A 148 -18.43 -15.61 -1.38
N PRO A 149 -18.33 -14.44 -2.01
CA PRO A 149 -19.50 -13.73 -2.52
C PRO A 149 -20.27 -14.61 -3.52
N ALA A 150 -21.59 -14.50 -3.49
CA ALA A 150 -22.45 -15.41 -4.23
C ALA A 150 -22.85 -14.89 -5.61
N CYS A 151 -23.04 -13.58 -5.76
CA CYS A 151 -23.30 -12.92 -7.04
C CYS A 151 -22.97 -11.42 -6.94
N ALA A 152 -22.95 -10.73 -8.08
CA ALA A 152 -22.85 -9.28 -8.14
C ALA A 152 -24.13 -8.67 -8.74
N LYS A 153 -24.62 -7.57 -8.18
CA LYS A 153 -25.78 -6.83 -8.70
C LYS A 153 -25.53 -5.33 -8.68
N ARG A 154 -26.25 -4.58 -9.53
CA ARG A 154 -26.17 -3.12 -9.55
C ARG A 154 -26.86 -2.52 -8.32
N VAL A 155 -26.43 -1.33 -7.94
CA VAL A 155 -27.05 -0.54 -6.86
C VAL A 155 -28.58 -0.47 -7.00
N ASP A 156 -29.12 -0.18 -8.18
CA ASP A 156 -30.59 -0.09 -8.38
C ASP A 156 -31.34 -1.43 -8.20
N ASP A 157 -30.64 -2.56 -8.30
CA ASP A 157 -31.23 -3.87 -8.08
C ASP A 157 -31.20 -4.28 -6.60
N ILE A 158 -30.29 -3.69 -5.83
CA ILE A 158 -30.04 -3.98 -4.41
C ILE A 158 -30.82 -3.01 -3.51
N PHE A 159 -30.92 -1.74 -3.88
CA PHE A 159 -31.43 -0.68 -3.01
C PHE A 159 -32.76 -0.13 -3.51
N GLU A 160 -33.69 0.16 -2.60
CA GLU A 160 -35.00 0.72 -2.97
C GLU A 160 -34.92 2.20 -3.36
N ASN A 161 -34.09 2.97 -2.65
CA ASN A 161 -33.88 4.39 -2.89
C ASN A 161 -32.41 4.77 -2.64
N PRO A 162 -31.49 4.27 -3.48
CA PRO A 162 -30.06 4.41 -3.24
C PRO A 162 -29.64 5.88 -3.19
N LYS A 163 -28.83 6.20 -2.17
CA LYS A 163 -28.14 7.48 -2.06
C LYS A 163 -26.69 7.20 -1.77
N PHE A 164 -25.82 7.96 -2.43
CA PHE A 164 -24.41 7.87 -2.12
C PHE A 164 -24.12 8.34 -0.69
N PHE A 165 -24.60 9.54 -0.34
CA PHE A 165 -24.65 10.03 1.04
C PHE A 165 -26.09 10.28 1.46
N ILE A 166 -26.46 9.84 2.66
CA ILE A 166 -27.67 10.28 3.32
C ILE A 166 -27.39 11.58 4.05
N GLU A 167 -28.33 12.53 3.99
CA GLU A 167 -28.15 13.89 4.54
C GLU A 167 -26.94 14.67 3.99
N HIS A 168 -26.40 14.24 2.84
CA HIS A 168 -25.28 14.84 2.09
C HIS A 168 -23.89 14.76 2.72
N GLU A 169 -23.71 14.04 3.84
CA GLU A 169 -22.39 13.89 4.48
C GLU A 169 -22.19 12.46 5.02
N PRO A 170 -21.00 11.87 4.84
CA PRO A 170 -20.68 10.57 5.42
C PRO A 170 -20.48 10.70 6.93
N HIS A 171 -20.93 9.71 7.68
CA HIS A 171 -20.84 9.66 9.13
C HIS A 171 -20.17 8.38 9.61
N VAL A 172 -19.50 8.46 10.77
CA VAL A 172 -18.78 7.31 11.34
C VAL A 172 -19.70 6.14 11.69
N GLN A 173 -20.98 6.42 11.97
CA GLN A 173 -22.00 5.41 12.28
C GLN A 173 -22.36 4.57 11.06
N ASP A 174 -22.14 5.09 9.85
CA ASP A 174 -22.46 4.37 8.63
C ASP A 174 -21.54 3.15 8.48
N ILE A 175 -20.34 3.21 9.03
CA ILE A 175 -19.28 2.26 8.71
C ILE A 175 -19.52 0.89 9.36
N ARG A 176 -19.70 -0.13 8.52
CA ARG A 176 -19.71 -1.54 8.90
C ARG A 176 -18.82 -2.34 7.96
N GLN A 177 -17.79 -2.97 8.50
CA GLN A 177 -16.97 -3.93 7.76
C GLN A 177 -17.80 -5.16 7.38
N GLY A 178 -17.48 -5.74 6.23
CA GLY A 178 -18.08 -7.00 5.77
C GLY A 178 -17.23 -8.21 6.10
N SER A 179 -17.23 -9.18 5.19
CA SER A 179 -16.59 -10.49 5.39
C SER A 179 -15.08 -10.50 5.11
N GLU A 180 -14.49 -9.39 4.63
CA GLU A 180 -13.07 -9.30 4.31
C GLU A 180 -12.21 -8.91 5.52
N GLY A 181 -10.95 -9.35 5.53
CA GLY A 181 -9.97 -9.00 6.57
C GLY A 181 -9.40 -7.58 6.46
N ASP A 182 -10.17 -6.60 6.01
CA ASP A 182 -9.70 -5.26 5.63
C ASP A 182 -9.93 -4.18 6.71
N CYS A 183 -10.03 -4.60 7.98
CA CYS A 183 -10.31 -3.70 9.11
C CYS A 183 -9.39 -2.49 9.18
N TRP A 184 -8.12 -2.66 8.77
CA TRP A 184 -7.15 -1.58 8.67
C TRP A 184 -7.64 -0.43 7.80
N PHE A 185 -8.21 -0.74 6.63
CA PHE A 185 -8.72 0.21 5.66
C PHE A 185 -10.05 0.82 6.10
N ILE A 186 -11.00 0.00 6.56
CA ILE A 186 -12.30 0.48 7.04
C ILE A 186 -12.15 1.39 8.27
N SER A 187 -11.21 1.05 9.16
CA SER A 187 -10.82 1.89 10.31
C SER A 187 -10.17 3.21 9.87
N SER A 188 -9.38 3.22 8.79
CA SER A 188 -8.87 4.46 8.20
C SER A 188 -10.01 5.36 7.70
N LEU A 189 -11.04 4.81 7.05
CA LEU A 189 -12.21 5.60 6.63
C LEU A 189 -12.94 6.22 7.83
N GLY A 190 -13.10 5.48 8.94
CA GLY A 190 -13.70 6.00 10.17
C GLY A 190 -12.93 7.17 10.78
N CYS A 191 -11.62 7.24 10.56
CA CYS A 191 -10.81 8.37 10.98
C CYS A 191 -11.02 9.64 10.13
N LEU A 192 -11.37 9.47 8.86
CA LEU A 192 -11.59 10.57 7.93
C LEU A 192 -12.92 11.30 8.17
N THR A 193 -13.82 10.74 8.97
CA THR A 193 -15.08 11.39 9.37
C THR A 193 -14.90 12.39 10.52
N VAL A 194 -13.67 12.61 10.99
CA VAL A 194 -13.39 13.60 12.06
C VAL A 194 -13.36 15.01 11.47
N ASP A 195 -14.55 15.62 11.36
CA ASP A 195 -14.79 16.88 10.67
C ASP A 195 -14.60 18.13 11.57
N LYS A 196 -13.36 18.41 12.01
CA LYS A 196 -13.05 19.68 12.73
C LYS A 196 -12.18 20.62 11.93
N ALA A 197 -10.91 20.26 11.74
CA ALA A 197 -9.98 21.02 10.91
C ALA A 197 -9.84 20.44 9.50
N PHE A 198 -10.33 19.22 9.26
CA PHE A 198 -10.22 18.56 7.97
C PHE A 198 -11.61 18.21 7.43
N PRO A 199 -12.41 19.22 7.06
CA PRO A 199 -13.78 18.95 6.63
C PRO A 199 -13.80 18.14 5.34
N LYS A 200 -14.75 17.22 5.26
CA LYS A 200 -15.12 16.53 4.01
C LYS A 200 -13.98 15.72 3.36
N LEU A 201 -13.11 15.10 4.17
CA LEU A 201 -12.03 14.24 3.65
C LEU A 201 -12.56 13.08 2.80
N ILE A 202 -13.67 12.44 3.21
CA ILE A 202 -14.30 11.39 2.41
C ILE A 202 -14.83 11.94 1.07
N ASN A 203 -15.40 13.15 1.04
CA ASN A 203 -15.84 13.77 -0.22
C ASN A 203 -14.66 14.09 -1.17
N LYS A 204 -13.45 14.26 -0.65
CA LYS A 204 -12.25 14.42 -1.48
C LYS A 204 -11.89 13.14 -2.24
N LEU A 205 -12.18 11.96 -1.66
CA LEU A 205 -11.97 10.68 -2.32
C LEU A 205 -12.87 10.51 -3.55
N CYS A 206 -14.11 11.01 -3.50
CA CYS A 206 -15.06 10.96 -4.60
C CYS A 206 -15.65 12.35 -4.87
N PRO A 207 -14.95 13.18 -5.68
CA PRO A 207 -15.42 14.52 -6.02
C PRO A 207 -16.83 14.50 -6.63
N GLU A 208 -17.65 15.51 -6.33
CA GLU A 208 -19.06 15.54 -6.74
C GLU A 208 -19.27 15.40 -8.25
N LYS A 209 -18.39 15.97 -9.07
CA LYS A 209 -18.46 15.86 -10.54
C LYS A 209 -17.83 14.59 -11.11
N ALA A 210 -17.15 13.81 -10.26
CA ALA A 210 -16.53 12.55 -10.64
C ALA A 210 -17.51 11.37 -10.46
N ARG A 211 -18.82 11.60 -10.37
CA ARG A 211 -19.80 10.50 -10.28
C ARG A 211 -21.12 10.85 -10.95
N SER A 212 -21.84 9.82 -11.39
CA SER A 212 -23.20 9.92 -11.89
C SER A 212 -23.96 8.66 -11.48
N GLU A 213 -24.82 8.80 -10.47
CA GLU A 213 -25.62 7.71 -9.91
C GLU A 213 -26.62 7.15 -10.94
N GLU A 214 -27.19 8.02 -11.79
CA GLU A 214 -28.07 7.63 -12.90
C GLU A 214 -27.39 6.65 -13.87
N ILE A 215 -26.13 6.93 -14.22
CA ILE A 215 -25.35 6.11 -15.14
C ILE A 215 -24.68 4.92 -14.44
N GLY A 216 -24.53 5.00 -13.10
CA GLY A 216 -23.81 4.01 -12.31
C GLY A 216 -22.30 4.07 -12.51
N VAL A 217 -21.72 5.27 -12.66
CA VAL A 217 -20.27 5.49 -12.78
C VAL A 217 -19.75 6.34 -11.63
N TYR A 218 -18.65 5.91 -11.00
CA TYR A 218 -18.04 6.57 -9.86
C TYR A 218 -16.53 6.62 -10.02
N GLY A 219 -15.97 7.82 -9.90
CA GLY A 219 -14.55 8.11 -9.95
C GLY A 219 -14.03 8.44 -8.56
N PHE A 220 -12.90 7.83 -8.22
CA PHE A 220 -12.22 7.98 -6.95
C PHE A 220 -10.77 8.42 -7.15
N VAL A 221 -10.20 9.09 -6.15
CA VAL A 221 -8.79 9.46 -6.12
C VAL A 221 -8.11 8.89 -4.87
N PHE A 222 -6.98 8.22 -5.09
CA PHE A 222 -6.17 7.61 -4.03
C PHE A 222 -4.72 8.05 -4.17
N TYR A 223 -3.97 8.02 -3.08
CA TYR A 223 -2.55 8.35 -3.06
C TYR A 223 -1.73 7.06 -3.14
N ARG A 224 -0.82 6.98 -4.13
CA ARG A 224 0.04 5.83 -4.37
C ARG A 224 1.45 6.27 -4.76
N ASP A 225 2.45 5.72 -4.09
CA ASP A 225 3.87 5.91 -4.43
C ASP A 225 4.27 7.37 -4.72
N GLY A 226 3.78 8.30 -3.89
CA GLY A 226 4.14 9.72 -3.97
C GLY A 226 3.23 10.60 -4.83
N GLU A 227 2.19 10.03 -5.46
CA GLU A 227 1.31 10.75 -6.39
C GLU A 227 -0.15 10.33 -6.20
N TRP A 228 -1.08 11.22 -6.52
CA TRP A 228 -2.50 10.91 -6.58
C TRP A 228 -2.86 10.27 -7.92
N VAL A 229 -3.63 9.19 -7.88
CA VAL A 229 -4.12 8.44 -9.03
C VAL A 229 -5.64 8.36 -8.99
N SER A 230 -6.28 8.38 -10.16
CA SER A 230 -7.73 8.25 -10.28
C SER A 230 -8.15 6.84 -10.69
N GLU A 231 -9.19 6.28 -10.09
CA GLU A 231 -9.82 5.02 -10.49
C GLU A 231 -11.31 5.22 -10.74
N ILE A 232 -11.85 4.55 -11.77
CA ILE A 232 -13.27 4.64 -12.12
C ILE A 232 -13.87 3.24 -12.05
N ILE A 233 -15.00 3.12 -11.37
CA ILE A 233 -15.75 1.87 -11.22
C ILE A 233 -17.21 2.03 -11.66
N ASP A 234 -17.85 0.91 -11.94
CA ASP A 234 -19.31 0.83 -12.05
C ASP A 234 -20.00 0.57 -10.70
N ASP A 235 -21.34 0.56 -10.71
CA ASP A 235 -22.21 0.42 -9.55
C ASP A 235 -22.56 -1.04 -9.17
N LYS A 236 -21.85 -2.05 -9.68
CA LYS A 236 -22.05 -3.43 -9.22
C LYS A 236 -21.41 -3.67 -7.86
N LEU A 237 -22.08 -4.42 -6.98
CA LEU A 237 -21.60 -4.82 -5.66
C LEU A 237 -21.87 -6.31 -5.41
N TYR A 238 -21.01 -6.95 -4.63
CA TYR A 238 -21.14 -8.36 -4.27
C TYR A 238 -22.15 -8.60 -3.15
N LEU A 239 -22.93 -9.67 -3.30
CA LEU A 239 -23.96 -10.10 -2.35
C LEU A 239 -23.60 -11.41 -1.65
N THR A 240 -24.08 -11.55 -0.42
CA THR A 240 -23.95 -12.78 0.38
C THR A 240 -24.77 -13.94 -0.17
N ASN A 241 -25.87 -13.63 -0.86
CA ASN A 241 -26.81 -14.59 -1.39
C ASN A 241 -26.92 -14.49 -2.93
N PRO A 242 -26.99 -15.63 -3.63
CA PRO A 242 -27.11 -15.69 -5.08
C PRO A 242 -28.51 -15.24 -5.50
N ASP A 243 -28.72 -15.04 -6.79
CA ASP A 243 -30.05 -14.89 -7.34
C ASP A 243 -30.93 -16.12 -7.01
N TYR A 244 -32.23 -15.90 -6.87
CA TYR A 244 -33.20 -16.96 -6.65
C TYR A 244 -33.11 -18.05 -7.73
N ASP A 245 -32.89 -17.67 -8.99
CA ASP A 245 -32.77 -18.63 -10.10
C ASP A 245 -31.38 -19.29 -10.21
N ASP A 246 -30.34 -18.62 -9.71
CA ASP A 246 -28.94 -19.09 -9.76
C ASP A 246 -28.51 -19.79 -8.46
N CYS A 247 -29.45 -20.03 -7.53
CA CYS A 247 -29.20 -20.84 -6.34
C CYS A 247 -28.86 -22.29 -6.73
N ASP A 248 -27.58 -22.62 -6.67
CA ASP A 248 -27.05 -23.97 -6.90
C ASP A 248 -27.06 -24.86 -5.63
N ASP A 249 -27.54 -24.32 -4.51
CA ASP A 249 -27.58 -24.99 -3.21
C ASP A 249 -28.99 -25.18 -2.63
N ASP A 250 -29.04 -25.75 -1.41
CA ASP A 250 -30.30 -26.05 -0.72
C ASP A 250 -31.09 -24.80 -0.28
N ARG A 251 -30.56 -23.58 -0.38
CA ARG A 251 -31.28 -22.37 0.09
C ARG A 251 -32.60 -22.18 -0.67
N ARG A 252 -32.57 -22.34 -1.99
CA ARG A 252 -33.78 -22.27 -2.82
C ARG A 252 -34.75 -23.40 -2.49
N SER A 253 -34.25 -24.62 -2.36
CA SER A 253 -35.10 -25.79 -2.05
C SER A 253 -35.75 -25.67 -0.66
N VAL A 254 -35.05 -25.09 0.32
CA VAL A 254 -35.57 -24.79 1.65
C VAL A 254 -36.59 -23.65 1.60
N TRP A 255 -36.29 -22.57 0.87
CA TRP A 255 -37.19 -21.44 0.69
C TRP A 255 -38.50 -21.83 0.02
N ASP A 256 -38.44 -22.58 -1.09
CA ASP A 256 -39.62 -23.04 -1.83
C ASP A 256 -40.49 -23.97 -0.99
N ARG A 257 -39.88 -24.79 -0.12
CA ARG A 257 -40.63 -25.66 0.81
C ARG A 257 -41.35 -24.85 1.90
N SER A 258 -40.71 -23.81 2.45
CA SER A 258 -41.34 -22.96 3.47
C SER A 258 -42.40 -22.01 2.87
N HIS A 259 -42.28 -21.65 1.59
CA HIS A 259 -43.17 -20.73 0.90
C HIS A 259 -44.06 -21.40 -0.16
N GLY A 260 -44.16 -22.74 -0.18
CA GLY A 260 -44.87 -23.49 -1.23
C GLY A 260 -46.38 -23.26 -1.35
N ARG A 261 -46.97 -22.40 -0.50
CA ARG A 261 -48.35 -21.91 -0.61
C ARG A 261 -48.46 -20.57 -1.34
N MET A 262 -47.35 -19.88 -1.57
CA MET A 262 -47.30 -18.62 -2.30
C MET A 262 -47.27 -18.87 -3.81
N ASP A 263 -47.69 -17.85 -4.56
CA ASP A 263 -47.44 -17.79 -5.99
C ASP A 263 -45.91 -17.76 -6.24
N PRO A 264 -45.38 -18.47 -7.26
CA PRO A 264 -43.94 -18.53 -7.51
C PRO A 264 -43.28 -17.16 -7.72
N GLU A 265 -43.96 -16.21 -8.36
CA GLU A 265 -43.40 -14.87 -8.60
C GLU A 265 -43.42 -14.02 -7.33
N ALA A 266 -44.44 -14.19 -6.50
CA ALA A 266 -44.50 -13.60 -5.17
C ALA A 266 -43.38 -14.14 -4.26
N SER A 267 -43.14 -15.46 -4.29
CA SER A 267 -42.04 -16.10 -3.55
C SER A 267 -40.67 -15.59 -3.98
N ARG A 268 -40.45 -15.42 -5.30
CA ARG A 268 -39.22 -14.83 -5.86
C ARG A 268 -39.02 -13.38 -5.39
N THR A 269 -40.07 -12.58 -5.42
CA THR A 269 -40.04 -11.19 -4.94
C THR A 269 -39.71 -11.12 -3.45
N GLU A 270 -40.31 -12.00 -2.65
CA GLU A 270 -40.03 -12.08 -1.21
C GLU A 270 -38.59 -12.56 -0.93
N TYR A 271 -38.07 -13.50 -1.71
CA TYR A 271 -36.66 -13.92 -1.63
C TYR A 271 -35.72 -12.74 -1.89
N LYS A 272 -35.94 -12.00 -2.98
CA LYS A 272 -35.14 -10.82 -3.32
C LYS A 272 -35.18 -9.79 -2.18
N LYS A 273 -36.37 -9.55 -1.62
CA LYS A 273 -36.55 -8.64 -0.49
C LYS A 273 -35.81 -9.11 0.77
N ALA A 274 -35.79 -10.42 1.03
CA ALA A 274 -35.20 -10.98 2.24
C ALA A 274 -33.67 -11.07 2.19
N PHE A 275 -33.09 -11.36 1.02
CA PHE A 275 -31.66 -11.73 0.91
C PHE A 275 -30.83 -10.87 -0.04
N GLN A 276 -31.47 -10.06 -0.88
CA GLN A 276 -30.77 -9.28 -1.93
C GLN A 276 -31.10 -7.79 -1.88
N THR A 277 -31.77 -7.32 -0.82
CA THR A 277 -32.19 -5.93 -0.70
C THR A 277 -31.56 -5.23 0.50
N GLY A 278 -31.01 -4.04 0.26
CA GLY A 278 -30.40 -3.16 1.25
C GLY A 278 -29.00 -3.56 1.70
N SER A 279 -28.41 -2.73 2.56
CA SER A 279 -27.00 -2.84 2.99
C SER A 279 -26.62 -4.19 3.60
N ASN A 280 -27.53 -4.85 4.32
CA ASN A 280 -27.29 -6.16 4.93
C ASN A 280 -27.16 -7.31 3.90
N ALA A 281 -27.52 -7.08 2.63
CA ALA A 281 -27.34 -8.07 1.56
C ALA A 281 -25.90 -8.10 1.02
N LEU A 282 -25.11 -7.05 1.27
CA LEU A 282 -23.75 -6.91 0.77
C LEU A 282 -22.79 -7.89 1.46
N PHE A 283 -21.82 -8.41 0.70
CA PHE A 283 -20.81 -9.34 1.20
C PHE A 283 -19.63 -8.64 1.90
N PHE A 284 -19.20 -7.53 1.31
CA PHE A 284 -18.12 -6.68 1.79
C PHE A 284 -18.69 -5.54 2.67
N GLY A 285 -17.93 -4.47 2.90
CA GLY A 285 -18.35 -3.31 3.67
C GLY A 285 -19.71 -2.76 3.26
N SER A 286 -20.47 -2.27 4.24
CA SER A 286 -21.83 -1.78 4.06
C SER A 286 -22.13 -0.58 4.95
N CYS A 287 -23.09 0.24 4.53
CA CYS A 287 -23.55 1.35 5.35
C CYS A 287 -24.61 0.90 6.38
N ALA A 288 -24.67 1.57 7.53
CA ALA A 288 -25.68 1.27 8.56
C ALA A 288 -27.11 1.56 8.09
N ASP A 289 -27.31 2.61 7.29
CA ASP A 289 -28.60 2.85 6.63
C ASP A 289 -28.77 1.87 5.46
N PRO A 290 -29.98 1.28 5.29
CA PRO A 290 -30.25 0.29 4.26
C PRO A 290 -30.18 0.83 2.82
N ASN A 291 -30.08 2.14 2.57
CA ASN A 291 -30.06 2.75 1.24
C ASN A 291 -28.81 3.61 0.97
N GLU A 292 -27.82 3.60 1.86
CA GLU A 292 -26.59 4.35 1.67
C GLU A 292 -25.48 3.51 1.04
N THR A 293 -24.72 4.09 0.10
CA THR A 293 -23.83 3.30 -0.78
C THR A 293 -22.39 3.80 -0.86
N TRP A 294 -21.99 4.86 -0.14
CA TRP A 294 -20.63 5.41 -0.29
C TRP A 294 -19.54 4.42 0.12
N LEU A 295 -19.71 3.72 1.25
CA LEU A 295 -18.70 2.80 1.79
C LEU A 295 -18.40 1.63 0.85
N PRO A 296 -19.39 0.82 0.41
CA PRO A 296 -19.13 -0.31 -0.48
C PRO A 296 -18.51 0.10 -1.81
N LEU A 297 -18.85 1.29 -2.33
CA LEU A 297 -18.29 1.81 -3.58
C LEU A 297 -16.83 2.26 -3.40
N ILE A 298 -16.49 2.90 -2.27
CA ILE A 298 -15.10 3.25 -1.95
C ILE A 298 -14.25 1.99 -1.77
N GLU A 299 -14.73 1.00 -1.04
CA GLU A 299 -14.04 -0.28 -0.83
C GLU A 299 -13.80 -1.02 -2.15
N LYS A 300 -14.80 -1.09 -3.04
CA LYS A 300 -14.63 -1.65 -4.38
C LYS A 300 -13.56 -0.91 -5.19
N ALA A 301 -13.57 0.43 -5.16
CA ALA A 301 -12.56 1.22 -5.87
C ALA A 301 -11.15 1.00 -5.27
N PHE A 302 -11.09 0.82 -3.95
CA PHE A 302 -9.86 0.51 -3.24
C PHE A 302 -9.33 -0.90 -3.59
N ALA A 303 -10.21 -1.89 -3.66
CA ALA A 303 -9.87 -3.23 -4.16
C ALA A 303 -9.39 -3.17 -5.61
N LYS A 304 -10.06 -2.42 -6.50
CA LYS A 304 -9.64 -2.23 -7.89
C LYS A 304 -8.25 -1.60 -8.00
N VAL A 305 -7.99 -0.53 -7.23
CA VAL A 305 -6.67 0.12 -7.29
C VAL A 305 -5.57 -0.87 -6.89
N HIS A 306 -5.81 -1.69 -5.87
CA HIS A 306 -4.87 -2.72 -5.41
C HIS A 306 -4.81 -3.95 -6.33
N GLY A 307 -5.86 -4.22 -7.09
CA GLY A 307 -5.92 -5.27 -8.10
C GLY A 307 -7.06 -6.26 -7.88
N ASP A 308 -7.44 -6.53 -6.64
CA ASP A 308 -8.52 -7.43 -6.21
C ASP A 308 -8.86 -7.21 -4.73
N PHE A 309 -9.94 -7.84 -4.25
CA PHE A 309 -10.37 -7.78 -2.85
C PHE A 309 -9.41 -8.49 -1.88
N ASP A 310 -8.81 -9.63 -2.26
CA ASP A 310 -7.85 -10.33 -1.38
C ASP A 310 -6.55 -9.52 -1.17
N SER A 311 -6.17 -8.66 -2.12
CA SER A 311 -5.03 -7.74 -1.97
C SER A 311 -5.23 -6.64 -0.91
N ILE A 312 -6.46 -6.41 -0.45
CA ILE A 312 -6.77 -5.48 0.66
C ILE A 312 -7.00 -6.20 1.99
N ASN A 313 -6.90 -7.54 2.02
CA ASN A 313 -6.92 -8.32 3.25
C ASN A 313 -5.62 -8.10 4.06
N GLY A 314 -5.79 -7.71 5.33
CA GLY A 314 -4.73 -7.49 6.31
C GLY A 314 -3.86 -6.27 6.00
N GLY A 315 -3.59 -5.40 6.96
CA GLY A 315 -2.73 -4.24 6.72
C GLY A 315 -2.59 -3.29 7.89
N TRP A 316 -1.91 -2.16 7.65
CA TRP A 316 -1.63 -1.16 8.67
C TRP A 316 -2.58 0.02 8.52
N PRO A 317 -3.45 0.33 9.50
CA PRO A 317 -4.42 1.41 9.33
C PRO A 317 -3.75 2.77 9.10
N GLY A 318 -2.51 2.93 9.59
CA GLY A 318 -1.66 4.07 9.27
C GLY A 318 -1.35 4.23 7.78
N GLU A 319 -1.11 3.14 7.07
CA GLU A 319 -0.91 3.11 5.61
C GLU A 319 -2.23 3.38 4.87
N GLY A 320 -3.35 2.88 5.40
CA GLY A 320 -4.68 3.14 4.83
C GLY A 320 -5.03 4.62 4.87
N VAL A 321 -4.70 5.33 5.96
CA VAL A 321 -4.87 6.78 6.02
C VAL A 321 -3.93 7.49 5.03
N GLU A 322 -2.70 7.02 4.84
CA GLU A 322 -1.78 7.59 3.84
C GLU A 322 -2.38 7.48 2.42
N ASP A 323 -2.93 6.32 2.06
CA ASP A 323 -3.50 6.07 0.74
C ASP A 323 -4.78 6.87 0.49
N LEU A 324 -5.54 7.16 1.54
CA LEU A 324 -6.77 7.96 1.47
C LEU A 324 -6.51 9.47 1.51
N THR A 325 -5.36 9.94 2.00
CA THR A 325 -5.17 11.37 2.31
C THR A 325 -3.89 11.99 1.78
N GLY A 326 -2.93 11.18 1.32
CA GLY A 326 -1.56 11.64 1.02
C GLY A 326 -0.80 12.15 2.26
N GLY A 327 -1.31 11.86 3.46
CA GLY A 327 -0.67 12.17 4.73
C GLY A 327 0.61 11.37 4.96
N VAL A 328 1.25 11.61 6.10
CA VAL A 328 2.43 10.86 6.54
C VAL A 328 2.21 10.34 7.94
N THR A 329 2.36 9.03 8.10
CA THR A 329 2.11 8.34 9.35
C THR A 329 3.40 8.07 10.12
N THR A 330 3.33 8.28 11.44
CA THR A 330 4.31 7.82 12.43
C THR A 330 3.65 6.81 13.36
N LYS A 331 4.32 5.69 13.63
CA LYS A 331 3.86 4.69 14.59
C LYS A 331 4.50 4.91 15.96
N SER A 332 3.71 4.80 17.02
CA SER A 332 4.14 4.78 18.41
C SER A 332 3.68 3.48 19.06
N ILE A 333 4.57 2.83 19.81
CA ILE A 333 4.21 1.67 20.64
C ILE A 333 3.85 2.19 22.03
N SER A 334 2.69 1.79 22.56
CA SER A 334 2.16 2.33 23.82
C SER A 334 3.10 2.13 25.01
N SER A 335 3.84 1.00 25.05
CA SER A 335 4.87 0.71 26.07
C SER A 335 6.11 1.59 25.98
N ASP A 336 6.39 2.14 24.79
CA ASP A 336 7.61 2.89 24.50
C ASP A 336 7.40 4.41 24.62
N ILE A 337 6.17 4.84 24.95
CA ILE A 337 5.84 6.23 25.21
C ILE A 337 6.51 6.67 26.52
N LEU A 338 7.57 7.47 26.39
CA LEU A 338 8.34 7.99 27.52
C LEU A 338 7.50 8.89 28.44
N ASP A 339 6.76 9.84 27.85
CA ASP A 339 5.93 10.80 28.57
C ASP A 339 4.49 10.75 28.05
N LYS A 340 3.64 10.06 28.82
CA LYS A 340 2.22 9.89 28.53
C LYS A 340 1.44 11.20 28.62
N ASP A 341 1.89 12.19 29.39
CA ASP A 341 1.23 13.50 29.50
C ASP A 341 1.51 14.35 28.26
N THR A 342 2.75 14.36 27.79
CA THR A 342 3.11 15.02 26.53
C THR A 342 2.42 14.34 25.34
N PHE A 343 2.37 13.00 25.30
CA PHE A 343 1.64 12.28 24.25
C PHE A 343 0.14 12.63 24.23
N TRP A 344 -0.47 12.79 25.40
CA TRP A 344 -1.85 13.24 25.52
C TRP A 344 -2.04 14.68 25.03
N THR A 345 -1.26 15.62 25.57
CA THR A 345 -1.47 17.07 25.38
C THR A 345 -1.01 17.58 24.01
N GLN A 346 0.09 17.05 23.48
CA GLN A 346 0.66 17.44 22.18
C GLN A 346 0.31 16.45 21.05
N GLY A 347 -0.22 15.27 21.39
CA GLY A 347 -0.65 14.25 20.44
C GLY A 347 -2.17 14.11 20.40
N LEU A 348 -2.73 13.25 21.27
CA LEU A 348 -4.14 12.81 21.16
C LEU A 348 -5.16 13.95 21.21
N LEU A 349 -4.97 14.99 22.04
CA LEU A 349 -5.86 16.16 22.08
C LEU A 349 -5.92 16.92 20.74
N LYS A 350 -5.00 16.66 19.81
CA LYS A 350 -4.94 17.26 18.48
C LYS A 350 -5.65 16.42 17.40
N VAL A 351 -6.31 15.32 17.78
CA VAL A 351 -7.12 14.51 16.85
C VAL A 351 -8.20 15.37 16.18
N GLY A 352 -8.29 15.28 14.85
CA GLY A 352 -9.19 16.10 14.04
C GLY A 352 -8.77 17.55 13.85
N HIS A 353 -7.68 18.00 14.50
CA HIS A 353 -7.19 19.38 14.42
C HIS A 353 -5.86 19.49 13.67
N GLU A 354 -4.88 18.66 14.04
CA GLU A 354 -3.56 18.61 13.39
C GLU A 354 -3.26 17.21 12.85
N PHE A 355 -3.82 16.18 13.49
CA PHE A 355 -3.55 14.78 13.18
C PHE A 355 -4.82 13.97 13.09
N ILE A 356 -4.71 12.85 12.39
CA ILE A 356 -5.61 11.72 12.46
C ILE A 356 -4.92 10.59 13.23
N PHE A 357 -5.69 9.76 13.93
CA PHE A 357 -5.15 8.67 14.71
C PHE A 357 -5.92 7.35 14.51
N ASN A 358 -5.17 6.26 14.36
CA ASN A 358 -5.67 4.90 14.47
C ASN A 358 -4.98 4.19 15.64
N ALA A 359 -5.63 3.16 16.16
CA ALA A 359 -5.07 2.25 17.14
C ALA A 359 -5.20 0.80 16.66
N GLY A 360 -4.31 -0.05 17.11
CA GLY A 360 -4.30 -1.47 16.80
C GLY A 360 -4.13 -2.28 18.06
N THR A 361 -4.67 -3.49 18.03
CA THR A 361 -4.41 -4.51 19.02
C THR A 361 -3.45 -5.55 18.46
N ARG A 362 -2.55 -6.04 19.31
CA ARG A 362 -1.60 -7.09 18.94
C ARG A 362 -2.30 -8.41 18.63
N GLU A 363 -1.65 -9.21 17.80
CA GLU A 363 -1.92 -10.64 17.72
C GLU A 363 -1.42 -11.34 19.01
N TYR A 364 -2.31 -12.07 19.68
CA TYR A 364 -1.96 -12.85 20.87
C TYR A 364 -1.66 -14.30 20.47
N THR A 365 -0.53 -14.85 20.90
CA THR A 365 -0.13 -16.24 20.61
C THR A 365 -1.07 -17.29 21.21
N HIS A 366 -1.86 -16.90 22.21
CA HIS A 366 -2.88 -17.71 22.86
C HIS A 366 -4.15 -16.85 23.02
N PRO A 367 -4.95 -16.70 21.96
CA PRO A 367 -6.18 -15.92 22.04
C PRO A 367 -7.14 -16.60 23.03
N ASP A 368 -7.78 -15.80 23.87
CA ASP A 368 -8.84 -16.25 24.78
C ASP A 368 -10.09 -16.57 23.96
N PRO A 369 -10.50 -17.85 23.83
CA PRO A 369 -11.58 -18.25 22.93
C PRO A 369 -12.95 -17.69 23.32
N ASP A 370 -13.13 -17.25 24.57
CA ASP A 370 -14.37 -16.64 25.04
C ASP A 370 -14.27 -15.11 25.16
N GLU A 371 -13.08 -14.54 24.92
CA GLU A 371 -12.74 -13.11 25.03
C GLU A 371 -13.16 -12.41 26.33
N LEU A 372 -13.50 -13.16 27.38
CA LEU A 372 -14.09 -12.67 28.62
C LEU A 372 -13.16 -11.68 29.35
N GLY A 373 -11.84 -11.77 29.16
CA GLY A 373 -10.85 -10.85 29.73
C GLY A 373 -10.61 -9.55 28.93
N ARG A 374 -11.18 -9.43 27.73
CA ARG A 374 -10.86 -8.34 26.77
C ARG A 374 -11.77 -7.14 26.88
N GLN A 375 -12.83 -7.26 27.67
CA GLN A 375 -13.80 -6.20 27.89
C GLN A 375 -14.40 -5.66 26.58
N GLY A 376 -14.61 -6.51 25.58
CA GLY A 376 -15.18 -6.14 24.28
C GLY A 376 -14.20 -5.48 23.30
N ILE A 377 -12.90 -5.68 23.46
CA ILE A 377 -11.86 -5.23 22.50
C ILE A 377 -11.30 -6.45 21.75
N GLU A 378 -11.50 -6.46 20.44
CA GLU A 378 -11.06 -7.48 19.49
C GLU A 378 -9.53 -7.53 19.29
N ASP A 379 -9.03 -8.72 18.99
CA ASP A 379 -7.63 -9.00 18.69
C ASP A 379 -7.26 -8.78 17.23
N ASP A 380 -5.97 -8.46 17.01
CA ASP A 380 -5.40 -8.29 15.66
C ASP A 380 -6.27 -7.37 14.79
N HIS A 381 -6.78 -6.30 15.41
CA HIS A 381 -7.84 -5.47 14.85
C HIS A 381 -7.54 -3.98 14.95
N ALA A 382 -7.99 -3.24 13.95
CA ALA A 382 -7.75 -1.80 13.82
C ALA A 382 -8.97 -0.99 14.28
N TYR A 383 -8.73 0.11 15.01
CA TYR A 383 -9.75 1.01 15.56
C TYR A 383 -9.47 2.46 15.17
N SER A 384 -10.53 3.21 14.90
CA SER A 384 -10.43 4.64 14.62
C SER A 384 -10.43 5.41 15.93
N ILE A 385 -9.56 6.40 16.10
CA ILE A 385 -9.65 7.34 17.24
C ILE A 385 -10.35 8.60 16.76
N LEU A 386 -11.55 8.84 17.27
CA LEU A 386 -12.42 9.91 16.79
C LEU A 386 -12.27 11.20 17.60
N ARG A 387 -12.04 11.07 18.91
CA ARG A 387 -11.95 12.22 19.82
C ARG A 387 -11.13 11.91 21.07
N ALA A 388 -10.43 12.92 21.57
CA ALA A 388 -9.81 12.90 22.89
C ALA A 388 -10.22 14.16 23.66
N VAL A 389 -10.62 14.02 24.92
CA VAL A 389 -11.11 15.13 25.75
C VAL A 389 -10.72 14.99 27.21
N GLU A 390 -10.62 16.13 27.90
CA GLU A 390 -10.56 16.18 29.37
C GLU A 390 -11.93 16.60 29.92
N TYR A 391 -12.57 15.72 30.69
CA TYR A 391 -13.87 15.96 31.32
C TYR A 391 -13.77 15.75 32.83
N GLN A 392 -14.00 16.82 33.61
CA GLN A 392 -13.93 16.80 35.07
C GLN A 392 -12.64 16.15 35.63
N GLY A 393 -11.48 16.46 35.02
CA GLY A 393 -10.19 15.91 35.40
C GLY A 393 -9.92 14.48 34.94
N LYS A 394 -10.82 13.87 34.15
CA LYS A 394 -10.62 12.56 33.51
C LYS A 394 -10.26 12.75 32.03
N ARG A 395 -9.28 11.97 31.56
CA ARG A 395 -8.87 11.90 30.15
C ARG A 395 -9.60 10.75 29.47
N LEU A 396 -10.36 11.06 28.42
CA LEU A 396 -11.23 10.09 27.74
C LEU A 396 -10.98 10.10 26.22
N CYS A 397 -10.93 8.91 25.63
CA CYS A 397 -10.85 8.68 24.20
C CYS A 397 -12.19 8.15 23.68
N LEU A 398 -12.63 8.61 22.51
CA LEU A 398 -13.73 8.06 21.74
C LEU A 398 -13.16 7.27 20.58
N LEU A 399 -13.52 5.99 20.47
CA LEU A 399 -13.03 5.09 19.42
C LEU A 399 -14.19 4.51 18.61
N LYS A 400 -13.87 3.99 17.42
CA LYS A 400 -14.75 3.18 16.56
C LYS A 400 -14.13 1.81 16.28
N ASN A 401 -14.87 0.74 16.58
CA ASN A 401 -14.67 -0.57 16.00
C ASN A 401 -15.27 -0.60 14.59
N PRO A 402 -14.49 -0.83 13.51
CA PRO A 402 -14.98 -0.81 12.13
C PRO A 402 -16.06 -1.86 11.81
N TRP A 403 -16.19 -2.95 12.57
CA TRP A 403 -17.28 -3.93 12.41
C TRP A 403 -18.65 -3.29 12.62
N GLY A 404 -18.72 -2.21 13.42
CA GLY A 404 -19.99 -1.59 13.76
C GLY A 404 -20.81 -2.41 14.75
N GLU A 405 -20.17 -3.41 15.36
CA GLU A 405 -20.67 -4.24 16.43
C GLU A 405 -19.53 -4.53 17.41
N THR A 406 -19.88 -4.84 18.67
CA THR A 406 -18.96 -5.07 19.78
C THR A 406 -18.23 -3.81 20.26
N GLU A 407 -18.39 -3.52 21.54
CA GLU A 407 -17.91 -2.30 22.18
C GLU A 407 -17.25 -2.59 23.54
N TRP A 408 -16.41 -1.64 23.97
CA TRP A 408 -15.85 -1.62 25.31
C TRP A 408 -16.92 -1.79 26.40
N ASN A 409 -16.69 -2.69 27.35
CA ASN A 409 -17.62 -2.97 28.46
C ASN A 409 -17.08 -2.56 29.85
N GLY A 410 -15.98 -1.80 29.90
CA GLY A 410 -15.41 -1.26 31.13
C GLY A 410 -15.98 0.13 31.50
N PRO A 411 -15.25 0.94 32.30
CA PRO A 411 -15.68 2.29 32.65
C PRO A 411 -15.94 3.16 31.43
N TRP A 412 -17.03 3.93 31.44
CA TRP A 412 -17.52 4.77 30.32
C TRP A 412 -18.08 4.00 29.11
N SER A 413 -18.26 2.69 29.21
CA SER A 413 -19.13 1.92 28.31
C SER A 413 -20.59 2.35 28.41
N ASP A 414 -21.43 1.93 27.47
CA ASP A 414 -22.87 2.23 27.45
C ASP A 414 -23.61 1.80 28.72
N GLY A 415 -23.19 0.70 29.37
CA GLY A 415 -23.77 0.21 30.62
C GLY A 415 -23.18 0.85 31.89
N SER A 416 -22.26 1.80 31.75
CA SER A 416 -21.41 2.28 32.84
C SER A 416 -22.12 3.29 33.75
N LYS A 417 -21.90 3.18 35.06
CA LYS A 417 -22.47 4.08 36.09
C LYS A 417 -21.91 5.51 36.05
N GLU A 418 -20.86 5.73 35.28
CA GLU A 418 -20.15 6.99 35.09
C GLU A 418 -20.98 8.00 34.29
N TRP A 419 -21.93 7.52 33.50
CA TRP A 419 -22.83 8.38 32.73
C TRP A 419 -23.82 9.11 33.63
N THR A 420 -23.68 10.44 33.67
CA THR A 420 -24.69 11.36 34.19
C THR A 420 -25.30 12.15 33.04
N ARG A 421 -26.42 12.83 33.28
CA ARG A 421 -27.05 13.68 32.25
C ARG A 421 -26.09 14.76 31.75
N GLU A 422 -25.34 15.37 32.66
CA GLU A 422 -24.34 16.38 32.32
C GLU A 422 -23.20 15.79 31.47
N ALA A 423 -22.79 14.55 31.75
CA ALA A 423 -21.75 13.88 30.97
C ALA A 423 -22.24 13.50 29.57
N LEU A 424 -23.49 13.04 29.44
CA LEU A 424 -24.11 12.72 28.14
C LEU A 424 -24.16 13.97 27.25
N ASP A 425 -24.63 15.09 27.79
CA ASP A 425 -24.71 16.36 27.06
C ASP A 425 -23.31 16.89 26.72
N ALA A 426 -22.36 16.86 27.67
CA ALA A 426 -21.01 17.38 27.46
C ALA A 426 -20.17 16.54 26.49
N LEU A 427 -20.35 15.22 26.50
CA LEU A 427 -19.60 14.30 25.64
C LEU A 427 -20.34 14.01 24.32
N ASN A 428 -21.60 14.44 24.18
CA ASN A 428 -22.45 14.13 23.04
C ASN A 428 -22.51 12.61 22.77
N HIS A 429 -22.72 11.83 23.83
CA HIS A 429 -22.79 10.37 23.74
C HIS A 429 -24.23 9.92 23.49
N LYS A 430 -24.38 8.93 22.60
CA LYS A 430 -25.63 8.24 22.31
C LYS A 430 -25.43 6.76 22.59
N PHE A 431 -26.37 6.15 23.29
CA PHE A 431 -26.34 4.71 23.55
C PHE A 431 -26.68 3.93 22.29
N GLY A 432 -25.96 2.84 22.04
CA GLY A 432 -26.09 2.01 20.85
C GLY A 432 -25.19 0.78 20.87
N ASN A 433 -25.18 0.04 19.77
CA ASN A 433 -24.15 -0.96 19.50
C ASN A 433 -23.71 -0.73 18.07
N GLU A 434 -23.00 0.38 17.87
CA GLU A 434 -22.54 0.88 16.56
C GLU A 434 -21.01 0.79 16.48
N GLY A 435 -20.38 0.18 17.48
CA GLY A 435 -18.94 0.10 17.63
C GLY A 435 -18.32 1.41 18.16
N ILE A 436 -19.10 2.37 18.67
CA ILE A 436 -18.60 3.71 19.07
C ILE A 436 -18.65 3.85 20.59
N PHE A 437 -17.50 3.90 21.24
CA PHE A 437 -17.44 3.90 22.69
C PHE A 437 -16.40 4.86 23.27
N TRP A 438 -16.67 5.31 24.49
CA TRP A 438 -15.74 6.07 25.31
C TRP A 438 -14.93 5.15 26.21
N MET A 439 -13.64 5.45 26.38
CA MET A 439 -12.80 4.76 27.36
C MET A 439 -11.79 5.70 28.03
N PRO A 440 -11.32 5.39 29.25
CA PRO A 440 -10.23 6.11 29.90
C PRO A 440 -8.91 6.00 29.12
N TYR A 441 -8.12 7.08 29.13
CA TYR A 441 -6.81 7.12 28.45
C TYR A 441 -5.82 6.05 28.95
N GLU A 442 -5.80 5.75 30.25
CA GLU A 442 -4.92 4.70 30.77
C GLU A 442 -5.35 3.30 30.30
N ASP A 443 -6.66 3.05 30.22
CA ASP A 443 -7.17 1.79 29.67
C ASP A 443 -6.84 1.69 28.18
N PHE A 444 -6.94 2.79 27.44
CA PHE A 444 -6.53 2.86 26.05
C PHE A 444 -5.06 2.43 25.87
N LEU A 445 -4.13 3.03 26.62
CA LEU A 445 -2.70 2.67 26.53
C LEU A 445 -2.42 1.21 26.95
N ASN A 446 -3.25 0.61 27.79
CA ASN A 446 -3.08 -0.78 28.22
C ASN A 446 -3.66 -1.80 27.23
N ARG A 447 -4.65 -1.40 26.42
CA ARG A 447 -5.38 -2.28 25.50
C ARG A 447 -4.84 -2.22 24.07
N TYR A 448 -4.38 -1.05 23.63
CA TYR A 448 -3.84 -0.83 22.30
C TYR A 448 -2.31 -0.72 22.37
N ASP A 449 -1.62 -1.55 21.61
CA ASP A 449 -0.16 -1.61 21.59
C ASP A 449 0.43 -0.72 20.51
N GLU A 450 -0.20 -0.65 19.33
CA GLU A 450 0.22 0.18 18.22
C GLU A 450 -0.71 1.38 18.04
N ILE A 451 -0.13 2.58 17.98
CA ILE A 451 -0.86 3.83 17.76
C ILE A 451 -0.25 4.55 16.56
N TRP A 452 -1.04 4.75 15.52
CA TRP A 452 -0.64 5.48 14.33
C TRP A 452 -1.13 6.91 14.41
N ARG A 453 -0.23 7.85 14.18
CA ARG A 453 -0.51 9.28 14.07
C ARG A 453 -0.18 9.73 12.66
N THR A 454 -1.17 10.23 11.94
CA THR A 454 -1.00 10.71 10.57
C THR A 454 -1.10 12.23 10.52
N ARG A 455 -0.06 12.87 9.99
CA ARG A 455 -0.05 14.30 9.67
C ARG A 455 -0.63 14.51 8.27
N LEU A 456 -1.59 15.41 8.16
CA LEU A 456 -2.20 15.78 6.88
C LEU A 456 -1.57 17.05 6.30
N PHE A 457 -1.46 17.10 4.98
CA PHE A 457 -0.85 18.23 4.25
C PHE A 457 -1.82 18.92 3.28
N HIS A 458 -2.87 18.22 2.88
CA HIS A 458 -3.74 18.56 1.74
C HIS A 458 -4.86 19.58 2.08
N CYS A 459 -4.65 20.49 3.02
CA CYS A 459 -5.57 21.61 3.28
C CYS A 459 -4.99 22.91 2.72
N ASP A 460 -5.80 23.65 1.97
CA ASP A 460 -5.39 24.84 1.21
C ASP A 460 -4.70 25.93 2.05
N TRP A 461 -4.94 25.96 3.36
CA TRP A 461 -4.30 26.89 4.28
C TRP A 461 -2.96 26.40 4.87
N LEU A 462 -2.59 25.13 4.71
CA LEU A 462 -1.41 24.56 5.37
C LEU A 462 -0.09 24.78 4.61
N CYS A 463 -0.09 25.42 3.44
CA CYS A 463 1.11 25.88 2.71
C CYS A 463 2.30 24.89 2.68
N TRP A 464 2.05 23.58 2.61
CA TRP A 464 3.09 22.56 2.50
C TRP A 464 3.52 22.36 1.06
N ASN A 465 4.82 22.12 0.89
CA ASN A 465 5.41 21.67 -0.36
C ASN A 465 6.04 20.29 -0.17
N VAL A 466 6.10 19.51 -1.24
CA VAL A 466 6.80 18.23 -1.29
C VAL A 466 7.81 18.25 -2.42
N ALA A 467 9.02 17.79 -2.13
CA ALA A 467 10.01 17.39 -3.12
C ALA A 467 10.20 15.88 -3.03
N GLN A 468 10.35 15.21 -4.18
CA GLN A 468 10.57 13.76 -4.19
C GLN A 468 11.55 13.32 -5.27
N HIS A 469 12.27 12.23 -4.98
CA HIS A 469 13.17 11.58 -5.92
C HIS A 469 13.20 10.07 -5.70
N TRP A 470 12.96 9.30 -6.76
CA TRP A 470 12.93 7.84 -6.75
C TRP A 470 14.13 7.26 -7.49
N THR A 471 14.67 6.16 -6.98
CA THR A 471 15.80 5.43 -7.59
C THR A 471 15.77 3.96 -7.18
N THR A 472 16.52 3.12 -7.91
CA THR A 472 16.75 1.73 -7.51
C THR A 472 18.08 1.62 -6.77
N VAL A 473 18.09 0.93 -5.62
CA VAL A 473 19.29 0.64 -4.84
C VAL A 473 19.49 -0.86 -4.67
N ASN A 474 20.76 -1.28 -4.67
CA ASN A 474 21.13 -2.63 -4.26
C ASN A 474 21.08 -2.71 -2.73
N VAL A 475 20.44 -3.77 -2.21
CA VAL A 475 20.29 -4.00 -0.77
C VAL A 475 21.39 -4.94 -0.30
N PRO A 476 22.34 -4.48 0.54
CA PRO A 476 23.43 -5.31 1.00
C PRO A 476 22.92 -6.45 1.89
N TRP A 477 23.48 -7.65 1.71
CA TRP A 477 23.13 -8.81 2.53
C TRP A 477 23.42 -8.57 4.03
N SER A 478 24.46 -7.79 4.34
CA SER A 478 24.87 -7.47 5.71
C SER A 478 23.93 -6.51 6.45
N GLY A 479 23.04 -5.79 5.73
CA GLY A 479 22.19 -4.74 6.33
C GLY A 479 22.93 -3.46 6.69
N ASP A 480 24.13 -3.24 6.12
CA ASP A 480 24.89 -2.00 6.27
C ASP A 480 24.21 -0.82 5.54
N HIS A 481 24.72 0.40 5.76
CA HIS A 481 24.29 1.57 4.99
C HIS A 481 24.52 1.36 3.50
N ASN A 482 23.54 1.73 2.66
CA ASN A 482 23.72 1.70 1.22
C ASN A 482 24.74 2.77 0.79
N ASP A 483 25.54 2.47 -0.24
CA ASP A 483 26.47 3.45 -0.84
C ASP A 483 25.74 4.64 -1.47
N THR A 484 24.50 4.41 -1.93
CA THR A 484 23.61 5.46 -2.42
C THR A 484 23.04 6.24 -1.25
N SER A 485 23.30 7.54 -1.22
CA SER A 485 22.68 8.50 -0.30
C SER A 485 21.87 9.53 -1.08
N PHE A 486 20.92 10.17 -0.41
CA PHE A 486 20.29 11.38 -0.90
C PHE A 486 20.87 12.59 -0.16
N HIS A 487 20.78 13.75 -0.76
CA HIS A 487 20.89 15.00 -0.02
C HIS A 487 19.78 15.96 -0.43
N PHE A 488 19.36 16.80 0.51
CA PHE A 488 18.37 17.84 0.24
C PHE A 488 18.78 19.17 0.85
N THR A 489 18.33 20.26 0.24
CA THR A 489 18.61 21.62 0.69
C THR A 489 17.30 22.34 0.99
N ILE A 490 17.24 22.99 2.14
CA ILE A 490 16.17 23.91 2.53
C ILE A 490 16.72 25.33 2.66
N ARG A 491 15.97 26.31 2.14
CA ARG A 491 16.43 27.70 2.04
C ARG A 491 16.15 28.53 3.28
N GLU A 492 15.14 28.13 4.05
CA GLU A 492 14.67 28.82 5.24
C GLU A 492 14.44 27.79 6.36
N PRO A 493 14.62 28.16 7.64
CA PRO A 493 14.30 27.28 8.75
C PRO A 493 12.83 26.89 8.73
N THR A 494 12.55 25.59 8.83
CA THR A 494 11.17 25.06 8.70
C THR A 494 10.99 23.74 9.42
N THR A 495 9.76 23.47 9.85
CA THR A 495 9.31 22.09 10.13
C THR A 495 9.42 21.28 8.85
N THR A 496 10.08 20.13 8.95
CA THR A 496 10.37 19.23 7.84
C THR A 496 9.93 17.82 8.19
N VAL A 497 9.18 17.18 7.30
CA VAL A 497 8.85 15.75 7.39
C VAL A 497 9.64 15.02 6.31
N ILE A 498 10.43 14.04 6.72
CA ILE A 498 11.30 13.27 5.84
C ILE A 498 10.77 11.85 5.80
N VAL A 499 10.54 11.35 4.58
CA VAL A 499 9.96 10.03 4.35
C VAL A 499 10.79 9.30 3.32
N LEU A 500 11.32 8.14 3.71
CA LEU A 500 11.89 7.17 2.79
C LEU A 500 10.84 6.08 2.56
N SER A 501 10.34 5.95 1.34
CA SER A 501 9.34 4.94 0.96
C SER A 501 9.92 3.92 0.00
N GLN A 502 9.40 2.70 0.02
CA GLN A 502 9.52 1.72 -1.06
C GLN A 502 8.19 1.66 -1.83
N LEU A 503 8.19 0.99 -2.99
CA LEU A 503 6.97 0.72 -3.74
C LEU A 503 6.02 -0.14 -2.91
N ASP A 504 4.72 0.09 -3.06
CA ASP A 504 3.72 -0.76 -2.44
C ASP A 504 3.40 -1.98 -3.31
N ASN A 505 3.84 -3.13 -2.82
CA ASN A 505 3.65 -4.43 -3.45
C ASN A 505 2.19 -4.86 -3.59
N ARG A 506 1.26 -4.31 -2.79
CA ARG A 506 -0.17 -4.65 -2.84
C ARG A 506 -0.79 -4.31 -4.18
N TYR A 507 -0.38 -3.21 -4.81
CA TYR A 507 -0.90 -2.77 -6.12
C TYR A 507 -0.58 -3.71 -7.28
N PHE A 508 0.38 -4.61 -7.08
CA PHE A 508 0.77 -5.62 -8.05
C PHE A 508 0.88 -7.00 -7.41
N GLY A 509 -0.16 -7.36 -6.64
CA GLY A 509 -0.31 -8.64 -5.94
C GLY A 509 0.15 -9.84 -6.77
N GLY A 510 1.19 -10.52 -6.26
CA GLY A 510 1.80 -11.68 -6.87
C GLY A 510 3.02 -11.43 -7.75
N LEU A 511 3.38 -10.17 -8.04
CA LEU A 511 4.60 -9.82 -8.77
C LEU A 511 5.69 -9.17 -7.89
N ALA A 512 5.52 -9.19 -6.57
CA ALA A 512 6.50 -8.65 -5.62
C ALA A 512 7.83 -9.45 -5.56
N GLY A 513 7.78 -10.74 -5.89
CA GLY A 513 8.92 -11.66 -5.82
C GLY A 513 9.21 -12.19 -4.41
N GLN A 514 10.46 -12.60 -4.19
CA GLN A 514 10.90 -13.35 -3.00
C GLN A 514 11.52 -12.48 -1.89
N TYR A 515 11.56 -11.17 -2.08
CA TYR A 515 12.26 -10.25 -1.18
C TYR A 515 11.29 -9.31 -0.49
N THR A 516 11.45 -9.15 0.82
CA THR A 516 10.82 -8.10 1.61
C THR A 516 11.89 -7.20 2.20
N TYR A 517 11.56 -5.92 2.41
CA TYR A 517 12.51 -4.92 2.87
C TYR A 517 12.00 -4.17 4.08
N SER A 518 12.89 -3.91 5.02
CA SER A 518 12.67 -2.98 6.13
C SER A 518 13.51 -1.74 5.91
N LEU A 519 12.86 -0.58 5.94
CA LEU A 519 13.48 0.71 5.68
C LEU A 519 13.86 1.40 7.00
N SER A 520 15.03 2.03 6.99
CA SER A 520 15.43 3.03 7.97
C SER A 520 16.40 4.01 7.33
N PHE A 521 16.56 5.18 7.92
CA PHE A 521 17.54 6.15 7.45
C PHE A 521 18.10 6.99 8.59
N HIS A 522 19.28 7.56 8.37
CA HIS A 522 19.89 8.53 9.26
C HIS A 522 20.03 9.88 8.54
N LEU A 523 19.57 10.94 9.20
CA LEU A 523 19.79 12.31 8.76
C LEU A 523 21.09 12.85 9.35
N HIS A 524 21.94 13.44 8.53
CA HIS A 524 23.23 14.00 8.93
C HIS A 524 23.39 15.43 8.43
N SER A 525 24.14 16.23 9.18
CA SER A 525 24.78 17.42 8.63
C SER A 525 25.98 17.00 7.77
N PRO A 526 26.25 17.67 6.65
CA PRO A 526 27.35 17.32 5.75
C PRO A 526 28.68 17.18 6.49
N GLY A 527 29.37 16.06 6.26
CA GLY A 527 30.68 15.76 6.85
C GLY A 527 30.67 15.37 8.34
N GLN A 528 29.50 15.34 9.01
CA GLN A 528 29.39 14.88 10.39
C GLN A 528 29.13 13.37 10.49
N LYS A 529 29.86 12.69 11.38
CA LYS A 529 29.69 11.25 11.62
C LYS A 529 28.47 10.91 12.47
N SER A 530 28.03 11.83 13.34
CA SER A 530 26.83 11.64 14.15
C SER A 530 25.59 12.03 13.37
N HIS A 531 24.55 11.20 13.47
CA HIS A 531 23.23 11.52 12.93
C HIS A 531 22.52 12.54 13.83
N ILE A 532 21.71 13.39 13.22
CA ILE A 532 20.80 14.33 13.88
C ILE A 532 19.58 13.56 14.40
N VAL A 533 18.98 12.76 13.51
CA VAL A 533 17.76 12.00 13.78
C VAL A 533 17.73 10.75 12.90
N ARG A 534 16.95 9.75 13.33
CA ARG A 534 16.68 8.53 12.58
C ARG A 534 15.22 8.50 12.14
N GLY A 535 14.99 8.02 10.93
CA GLY A 535 13.66 7.61 10.49
C GLY A 535 13.41 6.16 10.85
N TYR A 536 12.23 5.89 11.40
CA TYR A 536 11.81 4.54 11.76
C TYR A 536 10.59 4.14 10.94
N SER A 537 10.43 2.83 10.72
CA SER A 537 9.30 2.28 9.97
C SER A 537 7.98 2.57 10.68
N SER A 538 7.00 3.12 9.96
CA SER A 538 5.62 3.31 10.41
C SER A 538 4.66 2.20 9.97
N GLY A 539 5.18 1.25 9.18
CA GLY A 539 4.49 0.10 8.59
C GLY A 539 5.51 -0.71 7.79
N ASP A 540 5.10 -1.23 6.65
CA ASP A 540 5.99 -1.96 5.74
C ASP A 540 6.58 -1.02 4.67
N ARG A 541 5.88 0.07 4.33
CA ARG A 541 6.22 0.87 3.14
C ARG A 541 7.16 2.03 3.38
N SER A 542 7.17 2.62 4.59
CA SER A 542 7.83 3.90 4.83
C SER A 542 8.56 3.97 6.17
N ALA A 543 9.75 4.58 6.14
CA ALA A 543 10.42 5.11 7.32
C ALA A 543 10.25 6.63 7.38
N THR A 544 9.86 7.17 8.54
CA THR A 544 9.44 8.57 8.67
C THR A 544 10.07 9.26 9.88
N THR A 545 10.29 10.56 9.76
CA THR A 545 10.63 11.43 10.89
C THR A 545 10.14 12.87 10.65
N GLU A 546 9.80 13.56 11.73
CA GLU A 546 9.41 14.97 11.72
C GLU A 546 10.34 15.76 12.63
N ILE A 547 10.93 16.84 12.12
CA ILE A 547 11.92 17.65 12.83
C ILE A 547 11.93 19.09 12.32
N PHE A 548 12.19 20.05 13.20
CA PHE A 548 12.48 21.43 12.81
C PHE A 548 13.95 21.55 12.40
N LEU A 549 14.21 22.03 11.19
CA LEU A 549 15.56 22.16 10.63
C LEU A 549 15.86 23.63 10.30
N GLU A 550 17.12 24.02 10.49
CA GLU A 550 17.64 25.31 10.05
C GLU A 550 17.92 25.30 8.55
N ALA A 551 18.01 26.47 7.93
CA ALA A 551 18.39 26.57 6.52
C ALA A 551 19.76 25.91 6.27
N GLY A 552 19.84 25.03 5.28
CA GLY A 552 21.04 24.27 5.00
C GLY A 552 20.83 23.05 4.12
N THR A 553 21.92 22.33 3.89
CA THR A 553 21.94 21.05 3.17
C THR A 553 22.12 19.92 4.17
N TYR A 554 21.38 18.83 3.97
CA TYR A 554 21.39 17.64 4.82
C TYR A 554 21.59 16.38 3.98
N GLU A 555 22.28 15.40 4.55
CA GLU A 555 22.52 14.09 3.94
C GLU A 555 21.63 13.02 4.58
N VAL A 556 21.02 12.17 3.75
CA VAL A 556 20.17 11.05 4.18
C VAL A 556 20.88 9.76 3.79
N PHE A 557 21.40 9.07 4.81
CA PHE A 557 22.00 7.74 4.66
C PHE A 557 20.93 6.67 4.79
N LEU A 558 20.83 5.83 3.76
CA LEU A 558 19.86 4.75 3.71
C LEU A 558 20.40 3.54 4.48
N GLN A 559 19.55 2.88 5.25
CA GLN A 559 19.84 1.60 5.87
C GLN A 559 18.65 0.68 5.62
N ILE A 560 18.77 -0.13 4.58
CA ILE A 560 17.72 -1.04 4.11
C ILE A 560 18.15 -2.47 4.41
N THR A 561 17.29 -3.20 5.12
CA THR A 561 17.51 -4.61 5.41
C THR A 561 16.58 -5.44 4.53
N GLY A 562 17.14 -6.35 3.73
CA GLY A 562 16.36 -7.30 2.94
C GLY A 562 16.20 -8.65 3.64
N TYR A 563 15.08 -9.31 3.41
CA TYR A 563 14.83 -10.69 3.80
C TYR A 563 14.37 -11.46 2.58
N ARG A 564 14.92 -12.66 2.37
CA ARG A 564 14.51 -13.54 1.28
C ARG A 564 13.69 -14.69 1.83
N ASP A 565 12.53 -14.94 1.23
CA ASP A 565 11.71 -16.12 1.46
C ASP A 565 11.69 -16.96 0.18
N ASP A 566 12.29 -18.15 0.23
CA ASP A 566 12.36 -19.06 -0.91
C ASP A 566 11.07 -19.88 -1.11
N THR A 567 10.13 -19.82 -0.17
CA THR A 567 8.80 -20.43 -0.29
C THR A 567 7.84 -19.60 -1.14
N LEU A 568 8.11 -18.30 -1.28
CA LEU A 568 7.35 -17.41 -2.16
C LEU A 568 7.69 -17.68 -3.63
N PRO A 569 6.69 -17.57 -4.54
CA PRO A 569 6.93 -17.79 -5.95
C PRO A 569 7.80 -16.68 -6.55
N LYS A 570 8.61 -17.04 -7.53
CA LYS A 570 9.36 -16.06 -8.31
C LYS A 570 8.45 -15.37 -9.31
N VAL A 571 8.76 -14.12 -9.67
CA VAL A 571 7.98 -13.33 -10.64
C VAL A 571 7.82 -14.09 -11.96
N GLU A 572 8.90 -14.71 -12.47
CA GLU A 572 8.88 -15.49 -13.70
C GLU A 572 7.96 -16.72 -13.64
N ASP A 573 7.76 -17.30 -12.46
CA ASP A 573 6.91 -18.48 -12.29
C ASP A 573 5.45 -18.08 -12.21
N VAL A 574 5.14 -16.95 -11.56
CA VAL A 574 3.79 -16.36 -11.55
C VAL A 574 3.36 -15.99 -12.98
N VAL A 575 4.25 -15.39 -13.77
CA VAL A 575 3.98 -15.08 -15.18
C VAL A 575 3.68 -16.35 -15.98
N LYS A 576 4.50 -17.40 -15.85
CA LYS A 576 4.30 -18.69 -16.54
C LYS A 576 3.00 -19.39 -16.14
N GLN A 577 2.54 -19.22 -14.90
CA GLN A 577 1.30 -19.85 -14.44
C GLN A 577 0.06 -19.11 -14.96
N ASN A 578 0.14 -17.80 -15.21
CA ASN A 578 -1.01 -16.97 -15.52
C ASN A 578 -1.16 -16.58 -17.01
N TRP A 579 -0.10 -16.66 -17.83
CA TRP A 579 -0.11 -16.04 -19.18
C TRP A 579 -1.17 -16.56 -20.16
N LEU A 580 -1.65 -17.81 -20.00
CA LEU A 580 -2.75 -18.37 -20.81
C LEU A 580 -4.10 -18.24 -20.12
N ASN A 581 -4.20 -18.71 -18.88
CA ASN A 581 -5.48 -18.90 -18.21
C ASN A 581 -6.02 -17.63 -17.55
N ARG A 582 -5.15 -16.70 -17.16
CA ARG A 582 -5.50 -15.43 -16.48
C ARG A 582 -4.82 -14.25 -17.18
N ARG A 583 -4.88 -14.25 -18.52
CA ARG A 583 -4.15 -13.32 -19.38
C ARG A 583 -4.49 -11.85 -19.10
N GLU A 584 -5.77 -11.53 -18.94
CA GLU A 584 -6.24 -10.15 -18.74
C GLU A 584 -5.77 -9.62 -17.38
N LYS A 585 -5.97 -10.40 -16.31
CA LYS A 585 -5.36 -10.19 -14.99
C LYS A 585 -3.87 -9.94 -15.05
N LEU A 586 -3.15 -10.84 -15.72
CA LEU A 586 -1.70 -10.72 -15.83
C LEU A 586 -1.33 -9.39 -16.51
N ILE A 587 -1.98 -9.01 -17.61
CA ILE A 587 -1.65 -7.77 -18.31
C ILE A 587 -1.87 -6.54 -17.43
N GLN A 588 -3.01 -6.44 -16.74
CA GLN A 588 -3.33 -5.27 -15.91
C GLN A 588 -2.42 -5.18 -14.68
N ILE A 589 -2.20 -6.28 -13.97
CA ILE A 589 -1.31 -6.30 -12.80
C ILE A 589 0.16 -6.07 -13.20
N SER A 590 0.59 -6.61 -14.35
CA SER A 590 1.94 -6.36 -14.88
C SER A 590 2.13 -4.92 -15.33
N LEU A 591 1.08 -4.27 -15.87
CA LEU A 591 1.12 -2.84 -16.20
C LEU A 591 1.36 -2.00 -14.94
N LYS A 592 0.61 -2.27 -13.87
CA LYS A 592 0.81 -1.60 -12.56
C LYS A 592 2.22 -1.81 -12.02
N HIS A 593 2.72 -3.05 -12.05
CA HIS A 593 4.10 -3.37 -11.67
C HIS A 593 5.11 -2.56 -12.48
N ASP A 594 5.09 -2.65 -13.81
CA ASP A 594 6.09 -2.01 -14.66
C ASP A 594 6.03 -0.47 -14.55
N MET A 595 4.84 0.13 -14.41
CA MET A 595 4.68 1.56 -14.13
C MET A 595 5.30 1.98 -12.78
N ALA A 596 5.15 1.16 -11.74
CA ALA A 596 5.72 1.43 -10.43
C ALA A 596 7.25 1.35 -10.47
N TYR A 597 7.81 0.30 -11.08
CA TYR A 597 9.26 0.12 -11.20
C TYR A 597 9.94 1.13 -12.13
N ASP A 598 9.22 1.68 -13.12
CA ASP A 598 9.71 2.76 -13.96
C ASP A 598 10.02 4.05 -13.18
N LYS A 599 9.49 4.23 -11.96
CA LYS A 599 9.89 5.33 -11.06
C LYS A 599 11.34 5.22 -10.60
N GLY A 600 11.88 4.00 -10.50
CA GLY A 600 13.22 3.70 -9.98
C GLY A 600 14.36 3.94 -10.98
N VAL A 601 14.33 5.01 -11.78
CA VAL A 601 15.34 5.26 -12.82
C VAL A 601 16.73 5.43 -12.19
N ILE A 602 17.66 4.55 -12.55
CA ILE A 602 19.07 4.64 -12.16
C ILE A 602 19.74 5.72 -13.02
N ASP A 603 20.41 6.68 -12.39
CA ASP A 603 21.22 7.68 -13.08
C ASP A 603 22.56 7.07 -13.56
N GLU A 604 22.59 6.64 -14.83
CA GLU A 604 23.77 6.02 -15.49
C GLU A 604 25.00 6.93 -15.52
N SER A 605 24.89 8.23 -15.19
CA SER A 605 26.03 9.14 -15.11
C SER A 605 26.97 8.83 -13.94
N SER A 606 26.47 8.13 -12.90
CA SER A 606 27.25 7.72 -11.72
C SER A 606 28.06 6.43 -11.94
N SER A 607 27.69 5.60 -12.91
CA SER A 607 28.25 4.26 -13.13
C SER A 607 29.51 4.24 -14.03
N LYS A 608 29.94 5.38 -14.57
CA LYS A 608 31.08 5.47 -15.52
C LYS A 608 32.45 5.76 -14.89
N LYS A 609 32.64 5.56 -13.58
CA LYS A 609 33.95 5.74 -12.93
C LYS A 609 34.57 4.42 -12.47
N SER A 610 34.88 3.51 -13.40
CA SER A 610 35.92 2.49 -13.17
C SER A 610 36.58 1.90 -14.42
N GLU A 611 36.28 2.35 -15.64
CA GLU A 611 37.05 1.97 -16.83
C GLU A 611 38.05 3.07 -17.20
N GLY A 612 39.27 2.96 -16.68
CA GLY A 612 40.28 3.98 -16.95
C GLY A 612 41.68 3.67 -16.44
N MET A 613 42.24 2.49 -16.70
CA MET A 613 43.69 2.35 -16.87
C MET A 613 44.09 1.04 -17.55
N SER A 614 44.24 1.08 -18.88
CA SER A 614 45.17 0.19 -19.58
C SER A 614 45.77 0.94 -20.77
N LEU A 615 47.10 0.96 -20.80
CA LEU A 615 47.94 1.72 -21.72
C LEU A 615 47.82 1.24 -23.17
N ALA A 616 47.93 2.20 -24.08
CA ALA A 616 47.93 2.06 -25.52
C ALA A 616 49.01 1.12 -26.10
N THR A 617 48.71 0.46 -27.23
CA THR A 617 49.60 0.42 -28.42
C THR A 617 48.91 -0.09 -29.72
N SER A 618 48.87 0.80 -30.72
CA SER A 618 49.17 0.63 -32.17
C SER A 618 48.40 -0.34 -33.13
N ALA A 619 47.49 0.25 -33.92
CA ALA A 619 47.14 0.17 -35.36
C ALA A 619 47.57 -0.97 -36.35
N ALA A 620 46.55 -1.66 -36.94
CA ALA A 620 46.11 -1.81 -38.37
C ALA A 620 46.95 -2.61 -39.47
N PRO A 621 46.42 -2.92 -40.70
CA PRO A 621 45.66 -4.15 -41.18
C PRO A 621 46.21 -4.75 -42.55
N PRO A 622 45.45 -5.38 -43.53
CA PRO A 622 44.65 -6.64 -43.64
C PRO A 622 45.01 -7.60 -44.86
N THR A 623 44.25 -8.71 -45.06
CA THR A 623 43.90 -9.50 -46.31
C THR A 623 44.57 -10.90 -46.62
N PRO A 624 44.07 -11.77 -47.55
CA PRO A 624 43.30 -13.03 -47.30
C PRO A 624 43.81 -14.26 -48.14
N PRO A 625 42.98 -15.18 -48.70
CA PRO A 625 42.33 -16.38 -48.14
C PRO A 625 42.86 -17.72 -48.71
N THR A 626 42.51 -18.87 -48.12
CA THR A 626 42.35 -20.14 -48.87
C THR A 626 41.55 -21.21 -48.09
N THR A 627 40.66 -21.92 -48.79
CA THR A 627 39.81 -23.08 -48.40
C THR A 627 39.90 -24.11 -49.55
N PRO A 628 39.34 -25.35 -49.52
CA PRO A 628 38.83 -26.25 -48.44
C PRO A 628 39.36 -27.72 -48.67
N PRO A 629 38.69 -28.86 -48.30
CA PRO A 629 37.84 -29.25 -47.17
C PRO A 629 38.35 -30.54 -46.44
N ILE A 630 37.68 -30.96 -45.35
CA ILE A 630 37.10 -32.32 -45.12
C ILE A 630 36.38 -32.32 -43.75
N THR A 631 35.09 -32.67 -43.76
CA THR A 631 34.18 -32.92 -42.61
C THR A 631 34.04 -34.45 -42.46
N PRO A 632 33.90 -35.07 -41.26
CA PRO A 632 32.79 -34.90 -40.28
C PRO A 632 33.33 -34.77 -38.82
N SER A 633 32.62 -34.40 -37.76
CA SER A 633 31.26 -34.66 -37.25
C SER A 633 30.99 -33.71 -36.06
N LEU A 634 29.72 -33.30 -35.82
CA LEU A 634 29.31 -32.60 -34.58
C LEU A 634 29.43 -33.50 -33.34
N PRO A 635 29.71 -32.90 -32.16
CA PRO A 635 28.63 -32.81 -31.17
C PRO A 635 28.52 -31.46 -30.42
N SER A 636 27.26 -31.19 -30.06
CA SER A 636 26.71 -30.37 -28.96
C SER A 636 27.21 -28.94 -28.72
N SER A 637 26.31 -28.00 -29.00
CA SER A 637 26.28 -26.65 -28.43
C SER A 637 26.40 -26.70 -26.91
N GLY A 638 27.40 -25.97 -26.39
CA GLY A 638 27.63 -25.77 -24.97
C GLY A 638 26.45 -25.05 -24.30
N ASN A 639 26.15 -25.51 -23.08
CA ASN A 639 25.26 -24.85 -22.14
C ASN A 639 25.75 -23.41 -21.90
N ALA A 640 24.82 -22.45 -21.97
CA ALA A 640 25.00 -21.17 -21.30
C ALA A 640 25.18 -21.43 -19.78
N PRO A 641 25.96 -20.61 -19.05
CA PRO A 641 26.11 -20.81 -17.62
C PRO A 641 24.75 -20.63 -16.94
N GLU A 642 24.24 -21.66 -16.25
CA GLU A 642 23.14 -21.48 -15.29
C GLU A 642 23.62 -20.43 -14.28
N MET A 643 23.04 -19.23 -14.29
CA MET A 643 23.16 -18.31 -13.16
C MET A 643 22.65 -19.04 -11.91
N ASP A 644 23.48 -19.09 -10.88
CA ASP A 644 23.26 -19.88 -9.68
C ASP A 644 21.90 -19.52 -9.04
N LYS A 645 21.02 -20.51 -8.86
CA LYS A 645 19.58 -20.34 -8.55
C LYS A 645 19.27 -19.63 -7.22
N HIS A 646 20.28 -19.36 -6.39
CA HIS A 646 20.15 -18.91 -5.01
C HIS A 646 21.06 -17.71 -4.61
N ALA A 647 21.74 -17.05 -5.55
CA ALA A 647 22.57 -15.89 -5.21
C ALA A 647 21.72 -14.73 -4.62
N TRP A 648 22.31 -13.95 -3.72
CA TRP A 648 21.72 -12.72 -3.18
C TRP A 648 21.79 -11.60 -4.22
N ASN A 649 20.63 -11.19 -4.75
CA ASN A 649 20.49 -10.16 -5.78
C ASN A 649 19.38 -9.15 -5.44
N ALA A 650 19.28 -8.80 -4.15
CA ALA A 650 18.19 -7.99 -3.64
C ALA A 650 18.28 -6.53 -4.15
N SER A 651 17.20 -6.04 -4.76
CA SER A 651 17.09 -4.67 -5.26
C SER A 651 15.79 -4.02 -4.80
N CYS A 652 15.86 -2.81 -4.27
CA CYS A 652 14.70 -2.08 -3.79
C CYS A 652 14.56 -0.76 -4.54
N VAL A 653 13.36 -0.44 -5.03
CA VAL A 653 13.02 0.89 -5.54
C VAL A 653 12.60 1.74 -4.35
N VAL A 654 13.35 2.82 -4.11
CA VAL A 654 13.14 3.73 -2.98
C VAL A 654 12.93 5.16 -3.42
N GLY A 655 12.03 5.86 -2.72
CA GLY A 655 11.71 7.26 -2.93
C GLY A 655 11.97 8.07 -1.66
N LEU A 656 12.82 9.09 -1.74
CA LEU A 656 12.90 10.10 -0.69
C LEU A 656 11.87 11.21 -0.98
N LYS A 657 10.96 11.45 -0.04
CA LYS A 657 10.04 12.59 -0.02
C LYS A 657 10.40 13.51 1.15
N VAL A 658 10.48 14.81 0.86
CA VAL A 658 10.75 15.85 1.86
C VAL A 658 9.62 16.87 1.80
N TYR A 659 8.83 16.93 2.87
CA TYR A 659 7.76 17.90 3.05
C TYR A 659 8.26 19.08 3.86
N THR A 660 8.04 20.29 3.36
CA THR A 660 8.47 21.54 4.00
C THR A 660 7.32 22.53 4.08
N TYR A 661 7.20 23.20 5.23
CA TYR A 661 6.18 24.21 5.45
C TYR A 661 6.63 25.57 4.89
N GLN A 662 5.81 26.21 4.06
CA GLN A 662 6.02 27.55 3.47
C GLN A 662 7.29 27.74 2.60
N THR A 663 8.18 26.75 2.53
CA THR A 663 9.39 26.74 1.70
C THR A 663 9.44 25.48 0.85
N ILE A 664 10.40 25.40 -0.08
CA ILE A 664 10.58 24.29 -1.02
C ILE A 664 11.97 23.66 -0.83
N ALA A 665 12.01 22.35 -0.63
CA ALA A 665 13.24 21.58 -0.65
C ALA A 665 13.68 21.20 -2.08
N THR A 666 14.98 21.00 -2.27
CA THR A 666 15.53 20.40 -3.50
C THR A 666 16.32 19.14 -3.18
N ILE A 667 16.00 18.01 -3.82
CA ILE A 667 16.64 16.71 -3.60
C ILE A 667 17.61 16.38 -4.74
N ARG A 668 18.76 15.77 -4.41
CA ARG A 668 19.68 15.16 -5.38
C ARG A 668 20.22 13.83 -4.83
N LEU A 669 20.73 12.98 -5.72
CA LEU A 669 21.42 11.73 -5.38
C LEU A 669 22.92 11.96 -5.18
N GLY A 670 23.51 11.16 -4.30
CA GLY A 670 24.95 11.15 -4.00
C GLY A 670 25.30 11.81 -2.66
N LYS A 671 26.61 11.87 -2.38
CA LYS A 671 27.16 12.55 -1.19
C LYS A 671 27.19 14.06 -1.44
N ALA A 672 26.76 14.87 -0.47
CA ALA A 672 26.72 16.33 -0.60
C ALA A 672 28.11 16.93 -0.84
N ALA A 673 29.19 16.30 -0.36
CA ALA A 673 30.57 16.70 -0.62
C ALA A 673 30.91 16.78 -2.12
N ASN A 674 30.33 15.89 -2.95
CA ASN A 674 30.56 15.90 -4.39
C ASN A 674 29.75 17.01 -5.11
N ALA A 675 28.72 17.57 -4.47
CA ALA A 675 27.88 18.63 -5.04
C ALA A 675 28.44 20.03 -4.74
N VAL A 676 29.09 20.23 -3.60
CA VAL A 676 29.78 21.48 -3.26
C VAL A 676 30.93 21.75 -4.24
N ASP A 677 31.67 20.72 -4.65
CA ASP A 677 32.73 20.86 -5.66
C ASP A 677 32.18 21.25 -7.05
N VAL A 678 30.95 20.82 -7.39
CA VAL A 678 30.30 21.14 -8.66
C VAL A 678 29.69 22.54 -8.66
N GLU A 679 29.08 23.00 -7.57
CA GLU A 679 28.60 24.40 -7.47
C GLU A 679 29.77 25.40 -7.45
N VAL A 680 30.90 25.05 -6.83
CA VAL A 680 32.13 25.85 -6.87
C VAL A 680 32.80 25.85 -8.26
N GLU A 681 32.70 24.77 -9.04
CA GLU A 681 33.16 24.76 -10.44
C GLU A 681 32.24 25.57 -11.37
N ILE A 682 30.91 25.52 -11.18
CA ILE A 682 29.96 26.29 -11.99
C ILE A 682 30.07 27.80 -11.70
N GLU A 683 30.21 28.22 -10.43
CA GLU A 683 30.47 29.63 -10.09
C GLU A 683 31.79 30.13 -10.69
N LYS A 684 32.84 29.28 -10.75
CA LYS A 684 34.12 29.64 -11.39
C LYS A 684 34.03 29.75 -12.91
N ILE A 685 33.12 29.01 -13.56
CA ILE A 685 32.88 29.11 -15.01
C ILE A 685 32.09 30.40 -15.33
N GLU A 686 31.10 30.76 -14.51
CA GLU A 686 30.36 32.02 -14.69
C GLU A 686 31.19 33.28 -14.40
N ASP A 687 32.15 33.21 -13.46
CA ASP A 687 33.11 34.30 -13.20
C ASP A 687 34.21 34.40 -14.28
N ALA A 688 34.50 33.32 -15.00
CA ALA A 688 35.41 33.34 -16.14
C ALA A 688 34.78 34.00 -17.38
N ASP A 689 33.49 33.75 -17.63
CA ASP A 689 32.76 34.38 -18.75
C ASP A 689 32.49 35.88 -18.55
N LYS A 690 32.38 36.35 -17.30
CA LYS A 690 32.27 37.80 -17.00
C LYS A 690 33.58 38.58 -17.14
N LYS A 691 34.74 37.92 -17.23
CA LYS A 691 36.04 38.58 -17.47
C LYS A 691 36.46 38.65 -18.93
N GLY A 692 35.65 38.16 -19.87
CA GLY A 692 35.94 38.14 -21.30
C GLY A 692 35.32 39.28 -22.13
N HIS A 693 34.58 40.22 -21.53
CA HIS A 693 33.87 41.30 -22.24
C HIS A 693 34.29 42.70 -21.76
N GLU A 694 35.59 42.98 -21.84
CA GLU A 694 36.10 44.34 -22.06
C GLU A 694 37.22 44.25 -23.10
N ILE A 695 37.36 45.30 -23.92
CA ILE A 695 38.20 45.44 -25.14
C ILE A 695 37.42 44.96 -26.39
N HIS A 696 36.77 45.81 -27.21
CA HIS A 696 37.31 47.01 -27.87
C HIS A 696 36.20 47.85 -28.50
#